data_AF-A0A0D5Y3Z8-F1
#
_entry.id   AF-A0A0D5Y3Z8-F1
#
_cell.length_a   1.000
_cell.length_b   1.000
_cell.length_c   1.000
_cell.angle_alpha   90.00
_cell.angle_beta   90.00
_cell.angle_gamma   90.00
#
_symmetry.space_group_name_H-M   'P 1'
#
loop_
_entity.id
_entity.type
_entity.pdbx_description
1 polymer ?
#
loop_
_entity_poly.entity_id
_entity_poly.type
_entity_poly.pdbx_seq_one_letter_code
_entity_poly.pdbx_strand_id
1 'polypeptide(L)'
;MNKIYALVWNQALACWSVTHEGARRRRKSGARKGMVVAAVSLLGMGAMASAFALPNGGKVVSGTGDILKFNNDQEMAINQHSEKLITNWNDFSVASGQKVTFNQPGTSSIALNRVIGVNASNIQGQVKANGQVFLVNPNGVVFGQAARVDVGGLVASTKDIANDDFNKGTYKFAGNSTAQIINSGTLTAAEGGSIALLGNSVRNDGVIQAQMGRVALGAGDAFTVNFDGNNLLNLQVDGAAVDALVHNGGLLKANGGQVLMTAKSAGTMLQTVVNNQGAIEANTLRGTSGKITLDGGDAGIVQVAGSMNANAIGTLGNGGLIETKGAKTEVQLAARVNTQASNGRTGDWKISSSDVRVSPTAASGRNTAYADTLSSNLATTNIELASTAGDVVVGGPVAWKSGNQLKLSSAGDIELNGGLNATGANARVEMTAKKAIRLNDNVTLTGANSSLGLNHQSGYALGDKAVVTLSGAGAAFDSNGSQYGVVQNSAQLQAVNNNLNGLYVLGNNIRGYGNFRAIGGDSQFNGVFDGLGNTLSGFSVTNTGPNVGLFAANSGRIGNLKLASMTINGTTSNAGFSNIGGLVGMNTGIIDNVSATGLRVNGSSANSNTVGGLVGYNAGGSINRGAVTASTLSGNAYTSSIGGLVGENASGLAGMGNITNSSANTSITGSMQRNSTGGVGGLVGSNKGGHIADSSSSGNVGNYYSFGGLNVGGLIGYNLTGMVERSNSSAIVRGYSTSNVGGLVGLNVNSAIKESSASGAVYGSGGMGVGGLVGSNQNSTLNDVKATGNVSDNSGTHVGGLVGYNSYSKIDTAEALGTVAGGANGNIGGLVGNNYGGSISHSVARGRVTGSTNSHLGGLVGYNDGDLNSVEASGDVRGGYNSFVGGLVGTNGRNLGSSIDTATAKGNVWGDRNSVNGGLVGQNHGQILNSLALGTVGGGYYAKLGGLVGLNMANVRQSVASGKIDFNSRLGQTYGGLVGVNYGTMSYNSALGEAAQVPLAGLNYGEIK
;
A
#
# COMPACT_ATOMS: atom_id res chain seq x y z
N MET A 1 -15.61 3.52 32.86
CA MET A 1 -16.91 4.19 32.63
C MET A 1 -17.97 3.12 32.39
N ASN A 2 -18.88 2.96 33.36
CA ASN A 2 -20.01 2.03 33.29
C ASN A 2 -20.93 2.43 32.13
N LYS A 3 -20.99 1.61 31.08
CA LYS A 3 -21.92 1.81 29.97
C LYS A 3 -23.21 1.05 30.27
N ILE A 4 -24.13 1.74 30.94
CA ILE A 4 -25.49 1.24 31.18
C ILE A 4 -26.27 1.44 29.88
N TYR A 5 -26.60 0.34 29.19
CA TYR A 5 -27.45 0.34 28.01
C TYR A 5 -28.59 -0.66 28.18
N ALA A 6 -29.71 -0.42 27.50
CA ALA A 6 -30.84 -1.35 27.48
C ALA A 6 -30.90 -2.07 26.13
N LEU A 7 -31.07 -3.39 26.16
CA LEU A 7 -31.37 -4.20 24.97
C LEU A 7 -32.89 -4.21 24.74
N VAL A 8 -33.33 -3.84 23.54
CA VAL A 8 -34.74 -3.87 23.12
C VAL A 8 -34.87 -4.76 21.88
N TRP A 9 -35.91 -5.60 21.84
CA TRP A 9 -36.19 -6.48 20.71
C TRP A 9 -36.71 -5.66 19.52
N ASN A 10 -35.99 -5.68 18.40
CA ASN A 10 -36.42 -5.03 17.15
C ASN A 10 -37.18 -6.04 16.29
N GLN A 11 -38.48 -5.81 16.12
CA GLN A 11 -39.38 -6.75 15.45
C GLN A 11 -39.24 -6.74 13.91
N ALA A 12 -38.76 -5.63 13.33
CA ALA A 12 -38.52 -5.53 11.88
C ALA A 12 -37.20 -6.20 11.46
N LEU A 13 -36.22 -6.25 12.38
CA LEU A 13 -34.89 -6.83 12.13
C LEU A 13 -34.68 -8.21 12.79
N ALA A 14 -35.66 -8.69 13.56
CA ALA A 14 -35.62 -9.93 14.32
C ALA A 14 -34.36 -10.12 15.19
N CYS A 15 -33.83 -9.03 15.75
CA CYS A 15 -32.60 -9.03 16.57
C CYS A 15 -32.74 -8.11 17.80
N TRP A 16 -31.82 -8.26 18.76
CA TRP A 16 -31.70 -7.34 19.89
C TRP A 16 -30.90 -6.11 19.49
N SER A 17 -31.46 -4.92 19.71
CA SER A 17 -30.80 -3.64 19.42
C SER A 17 -30.44 -2.91 20.73
N VAL A 18 -29.30 -2.23 20.73
CA VAL A 18 -28.83 -1.42 21.87
C VAL A 18 -29.50 -0.04 21.81
N THR A 19 -30.04 0.43 22.94
CA THR A 19 -30.72 1.72 23.04
C THR A 19 -30.40 2.42 24.37
N HIS A 20 -30.68 3.72 24.46
CA HIS A 20 -30.57 4.48 25.71
C HIS A 20 -31.49 3.95 26.82
N GLU A 21 -31.09 4.13 28.09
CA GLU A 21 -31.71 3.49 29.25
C GLU A 21 -33.17 3.89 29.52
N GLY A 22 -33.61 5.05 29.03
CA GLY A 22 -34.98 5.57 29.13
C GLY A 22 -35.95 5.04 28.07
N ALA A 23 -35.49 4.26 27.09
CA ALA A 23 -36.36 3.72 26.05
C ALA A 23 -37.36 2.72 26.64
N ARG A 24 -38.64 2.83 26.24
CA ARG A 24 -39.69 1.87 26.60
C ARG A 24 -39.29 0.46 26.17
N ARG A 25 -38.99 -0.39 27.16
CA ARG A 25 -38.54 -1.77 26.94
C ARG A 25 -39.71 -2.65 26.51
N ARG A 26 -39.73 -3.07 25.25
CA ARG A 26 -40.58 -4.20 24.81
C ARG A 26 -39.82 -5.51 25.02
N ARG A 27 -40.33 -6.38 25.90
CA ARG A 27 -39.84 -7.77 26.02
C ARG A 27 -40.17 -8.53 24.74
N LYS A 28 -39.32 -9.48 24.35
CA LYS A 28 -39.66 -10.52 23.36
C LYS A 28 -40.96 -11.16 23.84
N SER A 29 -42.07 -10.88 23.17
CA SER A 29 -43.37 -11.42 23.58
C SER A 29 -43.29 -12.93 23.53
N GLY A 30 -43.41 -13.58 24.70
CA GLY A 30 -43.56 -15.01 24.80
C GLY A 30 -44.69 -15.45 23.88
N ALA A 31 -44.48 -16.55 23.17
CA ALA A 31 -45.42 -17.09 22.21
C ALA A 31 -46.84 -17.11 22.77
N ARG A 32 -47.72 -16.26 22.24
CA ARG A 32 -49.17 -16.47 22.23
C ARG A 32 -49.82 -15.60 21.15
N LYS A 33 -50.17 -16.30 20.06
CA LYS A 33 -51.29 -16.10 19.15
C LYS A 33 -51.73 -14.65 18.92
N GLY A 34 -51.21 -14.04 17.85
CA GLY A 34 -51.77 -12.84 17.21
C GLY A 34 -52.00 -13.14 15.73
N MET A 35 -53.19 -13.64 15.44
CA MET A 35 -53.72 -13.92 14.11
C MET A 35 -53.94 -12.58 13.38
N VAL A 36 -53.33 -12.36 12.22
CA VAL A 36 -53.77 -11.34 11.25
C VAL A 36 -54.30 -12.07 10.03
N VAL A 37 -55.62 -12.13 10.03
CA VAL A 37 -56.60 -12.31 8.97
C VAL A 37 -56.06 -12.15 7.53
N ALA A 38 -56.11 -13.26 6.79
CA ALA A 38 -56.67 -13.27 5.44
C ALA A 38 -57.95 -14.12 5.49
N ALA A 39 -59.11 -13.47 5.59
CA ALA A 39 -60.41 -14.08 5.28
C ALA A 39 -60.47 -14.26 3.74
N VAL A 40 -61.06 -15.27 3.12
CA VAL A 40 -62.39 -15.90 3.26
C VAL A 40 -62.25 -17.30 2.63
N SER A 41 -62.58 -18.45 3.25
CA SER A 41 -63.94 -18.97 3.41
C SER A 41 -63.93 -20.15 4.39
N LEU A 42 -64.60 -20.01 5.54
CA LEU A 42 -64.96 -21.13 6.43
C LEU A 42 -66.32 -20.78 7.02
N LEU A 43 -67.37 -21.31 6.40
CA LEU A 43 -68.74 -21.31 6.89
C LEU A 43 -69.19 -22.77 6.95
N GLY A 44 -69.45 -23.26 8.15
CA GLY A 44 -69.93 -24.62 8.40
C GLY A 44 -69.46 -25.22 9.72
N MET A 45 -69.64 -24.52 10.83
CA MET A 45 -69.61 -25.15 12.16
C MET A 45 -70.90 -25.96 12.33
N GLY A 46 -70.75 -27.28 12.41
CA GLY A 46 -71.68 -28.20 13.03
C GLY A 46 -70.87 -29.16 13.90
N ALA A 47 -71.08 -29.12 15.20
CA ALA A 47 -70.47 -30.04 16.15
C ALA A 47 -70.82 -31.49 15.77
N MET A 48 -69.84 -32.41 15.77
CA MET A 48 -69.91 -33.79 16.29
C MET A 48 -68.52 -34.48 16.19
N ALA A 49 -68.21 -35.24 17.25
CA ALA A 49 -67.18 -36.28 17.40
C ALA A 49 -65.69 -35.94 17.17
N SER A 50 -64.88 -36.27 18.18
CA SER A 50 -63.43 -36.43 18.10
C SER A 50 -63.08 -37.49 17.05
N ALA A 51 -62.84 -37.07 15.81
CA ALA A 51 -62.33 -37.97 14.77
C ALA A 51 -60.80 -38.05 14.89
N PHE A 52 -60.34 -39.19 15.38
CA PHE A 52 -58.96 -39.66 15.30
C PHE A 52 -58.42 -39.52 13.86
N ALA A 53 -57.39 -38.69 13.62
CA ALA A 53 -56.90 -38.36 12.28
C ALA A 53 -55.65 -39.18 11.90
N LEU A 54 -55.86 -40.47 11.56
CA LEU A 54 -54.91 -41.26 10.77
C LEU A 54 -55.00 -40.87 9.27
N PRO A 55 -54.00 -41.20 8.43
CA PRO A 55 -54.08 -40.98 6.99
C PRO A 55 -55.37 -41.55 6.38
N ASN A 56 -55.96 -40.88 5.38
CA ASN A 56 -57.22 -41.29 4.78
C ASN A 56 -57.24 -41.17 3.24
N GLY A 57 -58.14 -41.95 2.62
CA GLY A 57 -58.27 -42.02 1.17
C GLY A 57 -57.09 -42.70 0.47
N GLY A 58 -56.34 -43.57 1.17
CA GLY A 58 -55.18 -44.26 0.64
C GLY A 58 -55.52 -45.19 -0.52
N LYS A 59 -54.94 -44.92 -1.70
CA LYS A 59 -55.07 -45.74 -2.91
C LYS A 59 -53.69 -46.08 -3.45
N VAL A 60 -53.36 -47.37 -3.48
CA VAL A 60 -52.14 -47.87 -4.13
C VAL A 60 -52.26 -47.67 -5.64
N VAL A 61 -51.28 -46.98 -6.23
CA VAL A 61 -51.24 -46.67 -7.68
C VAL A 61 -50.06 -47.32 -8.40
N SER A 62 -49.07 -47.83 -7.66
CA SER A 62 -47.95 -48.62 -8.18
C SER A 62 -47.36 -49.49 -7.07
N GLY A 63 -46.92 -50.71 -7.38
CA GLY A 63 -46.49 -51.70 -6.39
C GLY A 63 -47.64 -52.48 -5.75
N THR A 64 -47.33 -53.27 -4.72
CA THR A 64 -48.30 -54.08 -3.97
C THR A 64 -48.15 -53.87 -2.46
N GLY A 65 -49.27 -53.73 -1.75
CA GLY A 65 -49.29 -53.55 -0.30
C GLY A 65 -50.70 -53.39 0.26
N ASP A 66 -50.85 -53.68 1.55
CA ASP A 66 -52.12 -53.61 2.28
C ASP A 66 -52.09 -52.49 3.33
N ILE A 67 -53.22 -51.79 3.51
CA ILE A 67 -53.39 -50.73 4.50
C ILE A 67 -54.40 -51.21 5.56
N LEU A 68 -53.92 -51.43 6.78
CA LEU A 68 -54.70 -51.95 7.90
C LEU A 68 -54.77 -50.93 9.03
N LYS A 69 -55.90 -50.87 9.74
CA LYS A 69 -56.08 -50.04 10.93
C LYS A 69 -56.35 -50.91 12.16
N PHE A 70 -55.84 -50.50 13.31
CA PHE A 70 -55.94 -51.21 14.59
C PHE A 70 -56.25 -50.24 15.73
N ASN A 71 -56.59 -50.80 16.90
CA ASN A 71 -56.81 -50.06 18.15
C ASN A 71 -57.79 -48.89 17.99
N ASN A 72 -59.00 -49.16 17.49
CA ASN A 72 -60.03 -48.13 17.26
C ASN A 72 -59.52 -46.95 16.41
N ASP A 73 -58.87 -47.25 15.28
CA ASP A 73 -58.27 -46.26 14.38
C ASP A 73 -57.23 -45.34 15.04
N GLN A 74 -56.50 -45.85 16.03
CA GLN A 74 -55.33 -45.18 16.61
C GLN A 74 -54.01 -45.63 15.98
N GLU A 75 -53.98 -46.81 15.36
CA GLU A 75 -52.80 -47.33 14.67
C GLU A 75 -53.11 -47.71 13.22
N MET A 76 -52.18 -47.42 12.31
CA MET A 76 -52.22 -47.87 10.92
C MET A 76 -50.95 -48.67 10.60
N ALA A 77 -51.09 -49.83 9.95
CA ALA A 77 -49.98 -50.53 9.33
C ALA A 77 -50.11 -50.52 7.81
N ILE A 78 -49.04 -50.16 7.13
CA ILE A 78 -48.90 -50.23 5.68
C ILE A 78 -47.92 -51.37 5.40
N ASN A 79 -48.45 -52.52 5.03
CA ASN A 79 -47.69 -53.73 4.73
C ASN A 79 -47.32 -53.71 3.25
N GLN A 80 -46.11 -53.28 2.94
CA GLN A 80 -45.59 -53.20 1.58
C GLN A 80 -45.00 -54.55 1.16
N HIS A 81 -45.39 -55.04 -0.01
CA HIS A 81 -44.96 -56.34 -0.56
C HIS A 81 -43.98 -56.20 -1.74
N SER A 82 -43.88 -55.04 -2.36
CA SER A 82 -42.94 -54.73 -3.46
C SER A 82 -41.81 -53.80 -3.02
N GLU A 83 -40.66 -53.79 -3.70
CA GLU A 83 -39.53 -52.91 -3.35
C GLU A 83 -39.87 -51.41 -3.39
N LYS A 84 -40.77 -51.02 -4.30
CA LYS A 84 -41.31 -49.66 -4.42
C LYS A 84 -42.82 -49.72 -4.32
N LEU A 85 -43.40 -48.81 -3.55
CA LEU A 85 -44.85 -48.65 -3.40
C LEU A 85 -45.21 -47.17 -3.56
N ILE A 86 -46.21 -46.87 -4.39
CA ILE A 86 -46.78 -45.52 -4.51
C ILE A 86 -48.22 -45.58 -4.02
N THR A 87 -48.52 -44.79 -2.99
CA THR A 87 -49.87 -44.62 -2.45
C THR A 87 -50.27 -43.15 -2.53
N ASN A 88 -51.38 -42.87 -3.21
CA ASN A 88 -52.01 -41.55 -3.23
C ASN A 88 -52.98 -41.43 -2.04
N TRP A 89 -53.00 -40.28 -1.39
CA TRP A 89 -53.80 -40.00 -0.18
C TRP A 89 -54.59 -38.71 -0.36
N ASN A 90 -55.82 -38.66 0.18
CA ASN A 90 -56.56 -37.40 0.29
C ASN A 90 -55.98 -36.53 1.41
N ASP A 91 -55.62 -37.14 2.52
CA ASP A 91 -54.90 -36.53 3.62
C ASP A 91 -53.93 -37.55 4.24
N PHE A 92 -52.73 -37.09 4.56
CA PHE A 92 -51.74 -37.87 5.31
C PHE A 92 -51.34 -37.07 6.55
N SER A 93 -52.13 -37.21 7.61
CA SER A 93 -51.87 -36.65 8.93
C SER A 93 -51.84 -37.76 9.99
N VAL A 94 -51.16 -37.52 11.12
CA VAL A 94 -51.06 -38.47 12.24
C VAL A 94 -51.22 -37.68 13.53
N ALA A 95 -52.35 -37.78 14.21
CA ALA A 95 -52.58 -37.00 15.43
C ALA A 95 -51.71 -37.48 16.62
N SER A 96 -51.63 -36.65 17.66
CA SER A 96 -50.91 -37.00 18.90
C SER A 96 -51.47 -38.29 19.50
N GLY A 97 -50.59 -39.21 19.91
CA GLY A 97 -50.96 -40.52 20.45
C GLY A 97 -51.27 -41.60 19.39
N GLN A 98 -51.35 -41.24 18.10
CA GLN A 98 -51.55 -42.20 17.01
C GLN A 98 -50.22 -42.66 16.40
N LYS A 99 -50.25 -43.77 15.67
CA LYS A 99 -49.07 -44.39 15.07
C LYS A 99 -49.33 -44.91 13.66
N VAL A 100 -48.41 -44.63 12.73
CA VAL A 100 -48.35 -45.26 11.41
C VAL A 100 -47.08 -46.09 11.32
N THR A 101 -47.19 -47.35 10.94
CA THR A 101 -46.05 -48.27 10.77
C THR A 101 -46.00 -48.77 9.32
N PHE A 102 -44.86 -48.61 8.65
CA PHE A 102 -44.57 -49.22 7.37
C PHE A 102 -43.77 -50.51 7.61
N ASN A 103 -44.34 -51.65 7.18
CA ASN A 103 -43.65 -52.94 7.18
C ASN A 103 -43.24 -53.25 5.73
N GLN A 104 -41.97 -53.06 5.41
CA GLN A 104 -41.45 -53.12 4.04
C GLN A 104 -40.57 -54.36 3.81
N PRO A 105 -40.38 -54.84 2.57
CA PRO A 105 -39.61 -56.06 2.29
C PRO A 105 -38.17 -56.02 2.79
N GLY A 106 -37.51 -54.86 2.68
CA GLY A 106 -36.15 -54.66 3.15
C GLY A 106 -35.88 -53.21 3.56
N THR A 107 -34.66 -52.97 4.05
CA THR A 107 -34.23 -51.63 4.50
C THR A 107 -34.05 -50.65 3.33
N SER A 108 -33.87 -51.14 2.10
CA SER A 108 -33.77 -50.35 0.87
C SER A 108 -35.10 -50.10 0.17
N SER A 109 -36.18 -50.75 0.61
CA SER A 109 -37.50 -50.57 0.00
C SER A 109 -38.06 -49.18 0.29
N ILE A 110 -38.81 -48.62 -0.66
CA ILE A 110 -39.29 -47.22 -0.60
C ILE A 110 -40.81 -47.15 -0.70
N ALA A 111 -41.44 -46.47 0.25
CA ALA A 111 -42.87 -46.14 0.24
C ALA A 111 -43.09 -44.67 -0.08
N LEU A 112 -43.56 -44.36 -1.29
CA LEU A 112 -43.99 -43.01 -1.69
C LEU A 112 -45.45 -42.77 -1.31
N ASN A 113 -45.66 -41.81 -0.41
CA ASN A 113 -46.95 -41.33 0.06
C ASN A 113 -47.19 -39.95 -0.54
N ARG A 114 -48.07 -39.87 -1.54
CA ARG A 114 -48.39 -38.62 -2.24
C ARG A 114 -49.75 -38.10 -1.81
N VAL A 115 -49.82 -36.90 -1.25
CA VAL A 115 -51.09 -36.24 -0.94
C VAL A 115 -51.59 -35.51 -2.16
N ILE A 116 -52.79 -35.89 -2.63
CA ILE A 116 -53.48 -35.28 -3.79
C ILE A 116 -54.66 -34.40 -3.36
N GLY A 117 -55.00 -34.37 -2.07
CA GLY A 117 -55.99 -33.46 -1.50
C GLY A 117 -55.45 -32.06 -1.25
N VAL A 118 -56.22 -31.24 -0.53
CA VAL A 118 -55.94 -29.81 -0.30
C VAL A 118 -55.31 -29.51 1.06
N ASN A 119 -55.22 -30.51 1.94
CA ASN A 119 -54.73 -30.32 3.31
C ASN A 119 -53.22 -30.54 3.41
N ALA A 120 -52.56 -29.72 4.24
CA ALA A 120 -51.18 -29.94 4.64
C ALA A 120 -51.08 -31.17 5.56
N SER A 121 -49.97 -31.90 5.46
CA SER A 121 -49.72 -33.06 6.32
C SER A 121 -49.33 -32.60 7.72
N ASN A 122 -50.15 -32.93 8.72
CA ASN A 122 -49.88 -32.59 10.12
C ASN A 122 -49.53 -33.85 10.92
N ILE A 123 -48.23 -34.06 11.15
CA ILE A 123 -47.68 -35.22 11.87
C ILE A 123 -47.40 -34.80 13.31
N GLN A 124 -48.19 -35.28 14.25
CA GLN A 124 -48.10 -35.05 15.70
C GLN A 124 -47.82 -36.34 16.48
N GLY A 125 -48.12 -37.50 15.88
CA GLY A 125 -47.91 -38.83 16.45
C GLY A 125 -46.63 -39.52 15.96
N GLN A 126 -46.66 -40.86 15.94
CA GLN A 126 -45.52 -41.70 15.58
C GLN A 126 -45.58 -42.17 14.13
N VAL A 127 -44.46 -42.13 13.42
CA VAL A 127 -44.29 -42.80 12.12
C VAL A 127 -43.07 -43.72 12.23
N LYS A 128 -43.26 -45.01 11.94
CA LYS A 128 -42.18 -46.02 12.00
C LYS A 128 -42.03 -46.74 10.66
N ALA A 129 -40.81 -47.01 10.25
CA ALA A 129 -40.53 -47.83 9.06
C ALA A 129 -39.20 -48.56 9.19
N ASN A 130 -39.11 -49.79 8.66
CA ASN A 130 -37.83 -50.49 8.52
C ASN A 130 -37.05 -50.05 7.28
N GLY A 131 -37.72 -49.57 6.23
CA GLY A 131 -37.13 -49.02 5.01
C GLY A 131 -37.35 -47.51 4.87
N GLN A 132 -37.39 -47.02 3.64
CA GLN A 132 -37.48 -45.59 3.34
C GLN A 132 -38.93 -45.13 3.15
N VAL A 133 -39.25 -43.93 3.65
CA VAL A 133 -40.55 -43.28 3.50
C VAL A 133 -40.38 -41.97 2.76
N PHE A 134 -41.09 -41.81 1.64
CA PHE A 134 -41.20 -40.55 0.92
C PHE A 134 -42.59 -39.97 1.19
N LEU A 135 -42.66 -38.73 1.66
CA LEU A 135 -43.91 -38.00 1.92
C LEU A 135 -43.93 -36.74 1.05
N VAL A 136 -44.80 -36.73 0.05
CA VAL A 136 -44.94 -35.63 -0.91
C VAL A 136 -46.29 -34.96 -0.69
N ASN A 137 -46.26 -33.69 -0.30
CA ASN A 137 -47.48 -32.89 -0.12
C ASN A 137 -47.26 -31.43 -0.56
N PRO A 138 -47.77 -31.04 -1.74
CA PRO A 138 -47.69 -29.65 -2.23
C PRO A 138 -48.36 -28.60 -1.33
N ASN A 139 -49.22 -28.99 -0.39
CA ASN A 139 -49.87 -28.08 0.56
C ASN A 139 -49.01 -27.80 1.82
N GLY A 140 -47.90 -28.54 2.00
CA GLY A 140 -46.99 -28.39 3.14
C GLY A 140 -46.94 -29.62 4.05
N VAL A 141 -45.88 -29.68 4.86
CA VAL A 141 -45.64 -30.78 5.82
C VAL A 141 -45.20 -30.20 7.16
N VAL A 142 -45.89 -30.56 8.23
CA VAL A 142 -45.58 -30.12 9.60
C VAL A 142 -45.37 -31.33 10.49
N PHE A 143 -44.17 -31.47 11.05
CA PHE A 143 -43.89 -32.39 12.16
C PHE A 143 -43.94 -31.60 13.46
N GLY A 144 -45.00 -31.77 14.25
CA GLY A 144 -45.18 -31.04 15.51
C GLY A 144 -44.27 -31.53 16.64
N GLN A 145 -44.32 -30.84 17.78
CA GLN A 145 -43.38 -31.06 18.89
C GLN A 145 -43.42 -32.48 19.49
N ALA A 146 -44.59 -33.15 19.46
CA ALA A 146 -44.76 -34.52 19.93
C ALA A 146 -44.43 -35.58 18.86
N ALA A 147 -44.15 -35.17 17.62
CA ALA A 147 -43.93 -36.08 16.52
C ALA A 147 -42.63 -36.87 16.70
N ARG A 148 -42.71 -38.18 16.45
CA ARG A 148 -41.56 -39.08 16.42
C ARG A 148 -41.56 -39.90 15.15
N VAL A 149 -40.58 -39.67 14.28
CA VAL A 149 -40.41 -40.40 13.02
C VAL A 149 -39.14 -41.23 13.12
N ASP A 150 -39.26 -42.55 13.14
CA ASP A 150 -38.14 -43.49 13.22
C ASP A 150 -38.17 -44.41 11.99
N VAL A 151 -37.32 -44.16 10.99
CA VAL A 151 -37.40 -44.80 9.66
C VAL A 151 -36.03 -45.27 9.16
N GLY A 152 -35.96 -46.10 8.13
CA GLY A 152 -34.70 -46.40 7.41
C GLY A 152 -34.16 -45.20 6.64
N GLY A 153 -35.04 -44.35 6.12
CA GLY A 153 -34.73 -43.06 5.51
C GLY A 153 -36.00 -42.24 5.27
N LEU A 154 -35.90 -40.92 5.18
CA LEU A 154 -37.04 -40.02 4.98
C LEU A 154 -36.75 -39.04 3.83
N VAL A 155 -37.69 -38.90 2.90
CA VAL A 155 -37.77 -37.73 2.02
C VAL A 155 -39.11 -37.06 2.24
N ALA A 156 -39.14 -35.85 2.77
CA ALA A 156 -40.36 -35.04 2.80
C ALA A 156 -40.24 -33.90 1.78
N SER A 157 -41.23 -33.75 0.91
CA SER A 157 -41.18 -32.77 -0.17
C SER A 157 -42.50 -32.02 -0.36
N THR A 158 -42.45 -30.71 -0.61
CA THR A 158 -43.59 -29.95 -1.16
C THR A 158 -43.59 -29.91 -2.69
N LYS A 159 -42.52 -30.41 -3.31
CA LYS A 159 -42.41 -30.61 -4.76
C LYS A 159 -42.80 -32.04 -5.11
N ASP A 160 -43.50 -32.23 -6.22
CA ASP A 160 -43.97 -33.56 -6.63
C ASP A 160 -42.92 -34.32 -7.43
N ILE A 161 -43.03 -35.63 -7.49
CA ILE A 161 -42.21 -36.54 -8.29
C ILE A 161 -43.11 -37.34 -9.22
N ALA A 162 -42.76 -37.43 -10.50
CA ALA A 162 -43.52 -38.26 -11.43
C ALA A 162 -43.40 -39.76 -11.06
N ASN A 163 -44.47 -40.53 -11.27
CA ASN A 163 -44.46 -41.96 -10.98
C ASN A 163 -43.36 -42.71 -11.75
N ASP A 164 -43.17 -42.37 -13.03
CA ASP A 164 -42.14 -42.98 -13.87
C ASP A 164 -40.74 -42.70 -13.36
N ASP A 165 -40.48 -41.47 -12.93
CA ASP A 165 -39.21 -41.04 -12.34
C ASP A 165 -38.91 -41.82 -11.05
N PHE A 166 -39.90 -41.91 -10.15
CA PHE A 166 -39.80 -42.70 -8.93
C PHE A 166 -39.52 -44.18 -9.23
N ASN A 167 -40.27 -44.79 -10.15
CA ASN A 167 -40.14 -46.19 -10.50
C ASN A 167 -38.77 -46.50 -11.13
N LYS A 168 -38.28 -45.63 -12.02
CA LYS A 168 -36.94 -45.72 -12.63
C LYS A 168 -35.80 -45.42 -11.64
N GLY A 169 -36.11 -44.90 -10.44
CA GLY A 169 -35.10 -44.50 -9.45
C GLY A 169 -34.40 -43.19 -9.79
N THR A 170 -35.00 -42.37 -10.66
CA THR A 170 -34.55 -41.02 -10.98
C THR A 170 -35.32 -40.04 -10.11
N TYR A 171 -34.85 -39.73 -8.91
CA TYR A 171 -35.64 -38.94 -7.95
C TYR A 171 -35.56 -37.44 -8.23
N LYS A 172 -36.34 -37.00 -9.21
CA LYS A 172 -36.54 -35.59 -9.57
C LYS A 172 -37.82 -35.07 -8.95
N PHE A 173 -37.70 -34.06 -8.11
CA PHE A 173 -38.83 -33.39 -7.49
C PHE A 173 -38.99 -32.00 -8.11
N ALA A 174 -40.18 -31.63 -8.56
CA ALA A 174 -40.44 -30.32 -9.14
C ALA A 174 -41.87 -29.85 -8.85
N GLY A 175 -42.09 -28.54 -8.88
CA GLY A 175 -43.42 -27.95 -8.81
C GLY A 175 -43.44 -26.53 -8.28
N ASN A 176 -44.59 -25.86 -8.40
CA ASN A 176 -44.72 -24.43 -8.06
C ASN A 176 -45.24 -24.20 -6.64
N SER A 177 -45.22 -25.22 -5.77
CA SER A 177 -45.67 -25.07 -4.38
C SER A 177 -44.79 -24.07 -3.64
N THR A 178 -45.42 -23.07 -3.00
CA THR A 178 -44.79 -22.12 -2.07
C THR A 178 -44.91 -22.57 -0.61
N ALA A 179 -45.47 -23.75 -0.36
CA ALA A 179 -45.70 -24.27 0.98
C ALA A 179 -44.39 -24.63 1.70
N GLN A 180 -44.48 -24.70 3.02
CA GLN A 180 -43.32 -24.91 3.89
C GLN A 180 -43.27 -26.34 4.45
N ILE A 181 -42.05 -26.77 4.77
CA ILE A 181 -41.79 -27.93 5.63
C ILE A 181 -41.30 -27.42 6.98
N ILE A 182 -41.98 -27.79 8.07
CA ILE A 182 -41.61 -27.39 9.42
C ILE A 182 -41.42 -28.64 10.27
N ASN A 183 -40.22 -28.82 10.85
CA ASN A 183 -39.95 -29.82 11.87
C ASN A 183 -39.79 -29.18 13.25
N SER A 184 -40.67 -29.52 14.18
CA SER A 184 -40.55 -29.23 15.62
C SER A 184 -40.41 -30.51 16.47
N GLY A 185 -40.51 -31.69 15.85
CA GLY A 185 -40.44 -33.00 16.50
C GLY A 185 -39.05 -33.64 16.41
N THR A 186 -39.00 -34.96 16.50
CA THR A 186 -37.77 -35.76 16.36
C THR A 186 -37.86 -36.68 15.15
N LEU A 187 -36.96 -36.50 14.18
CA LEU A 187 -36.83 -37.32 12.99
C LEU A 187 -35.51 -38.10 13.05
N THR A 188 -35.59 -39.43 13.02
CA THR A 188 -34.45 -40.34 13.15
C THR A 188 -34.41 -41.30 11.97
N ALA A 189 -33.29 -41.36 11.27
CA ALA A 189 -32.99 -42.42 10.31
C ALA A 189 -32.15 -43.52 10.98
N ALA A 190 -32.29 -44.75 10.48
CA ALA A 190 -31.39 -45.86 10.83
C ALA A 190 -29.93 -45.52 10.50
N GLU A 191 -28.98 -46.25 11.09
CA GLU A 191 -27.55 -46.06 10.81
C GLU A 191 -27.27 -46.22 9.31
N GLY A 192 -26.57 -45.25 8.71
CA GLY A 192 -26.33 -45.17 7.26
C GLY A 192 -27.51 -44.64 6.43
N GLY A 193 -28.68 -44.46 7.03
CA GLY A 193 -29.88 -43.88 6.42
C GLY A 193 -29.82 -42.36 6.31
N SER A 194 -30.73 -41.77 5.51
CA SER A 194 -30.72 -40.32 5.25
C SER A 194 -32.08 -39.66 5.46
N ILE A 195 -32.06 -38.38 5.83
CA ILE A 195 -33.26 -37.53 5.93
C ILE A 195 -33.09 -36.32 5.01
N ALA A 196 -33.98 -36.15 4.04
CA ALA A 196 -34.06 -35.01 3.14
C ALA A 196 -35.39 -34.27 3.28
N LEU A 197 -35.35 -32.96 3.53
CA LEU A 197 -36.53 -32.08 3.54
C LEU A 197 -36.41 -31.08 2.39
N LEU A 198 -37.35 -31.09 1.45
CA LEU A 198 -37.27 -30.37 0.17
C LEU A 198 -38.52 -29.49 -0.05
N GLY A 199 -38.37 -28.18 -0.21
CA GLY A 199 -39.52 -27.33 -0.46
C GLY A 199 -39.20 -25.91 -0.87
N ASN A 200 -40.18 -25.01 -0.86
CA ASN A 200 -39.90 -23.58 -1.05
C ASN A 200 -39.20 -23.00 0.18
N SER A 201 -39.67 -23.38 1.37
CA SER A 201 -39.03 -23.07 2.63
C SER A 201 -39.02 -24.28 3.55
N VAL A 202 -37.88 -24.50 4.22
CA VAL A 202 -37.64 -25.62 5.13
C VAL A 202 -37.15 -25.07 6.46
N ARG A 203 -37.82 -25.42 7.54
CA ARG A 203 -37.53 -24.96 8.90
C ARG A 203 -37.37 -26.13 9.85
N ASN A 204 -36.23 -26.23 10.51
CA ASN A 204 -36.00 -27.16 11.62
C ASN A 204 -35.88 -26.40 12.95
N ASP A 205 -36.87 -26.58 13.83
CA ASP A 205 -36.85 -26.17 15.25
C ASP A 205 -36.70 -27.38 16.19
N GLY A 206 -36.84 -28.61 15.68
CA GLY A 206 -36.72 -29.86 16.42
C GLY A 206 -35.36 -30.55 16.26
N VAL A 207 -35.37 -31.88 16.24
CA VAL A 207 -34.18 -32.73 16.07
C VAL A 207 -34.29 -33.54 14.79
N ILE A 208 -33.20 -33.56 14.02
CA ILE A 208 -33.03 -34.46 12.87
C ILE A 208 -31.72 -35.24 13.05
N GLN A 209 -31.78 -36.56 13.05
CA GLN A 209 -30.63 -37.44 13.28
C GLN A 209 -30.49 -38.52 12.20
N ALA A 210 -29.30 -38.63 11.60
CA ALA A 210 -28.93 -39.62 10.60
C ALA A 210 -27.47 -40.07 10.81
N GLN A 211 -27.25 -40.96 11.78
CA GLN A 211 -25.91 -41.45 12.16
C GLN A 211 -25.26 -42.20 10.99
N MET A 212 -23.98 -41.94 10.70
CA MET A 212 -23.24 -42.48 9.55
C MET A 212 -23.92 -42.23 8.19
N GLY A 213 -24.92 -41.34 8.14
CA GLY A 213 -25.74 -41.06 6.97
C GLY A 213 -25.77 -39.58 6.66
N ARG A 214 -26.88 -39.07 6.13
CA ARG A 214 -26.97 -37.64 5.74
C ARG A 214 -28.26 -36.96 6.20
N VAL A 215 -28.11 -35.70 6.59
CA VAL A 215 -29.23 -34.76 6.80
C VAL A 215 -29.14 -33.67 5.73
N ALA A 216 -30.17 -33.54 4.90
CA ALA A 216 -30.20 -32.58 3.80
C ALA A 216 -31.46 -31.71 3.87
N LEU A 217 -31.30 -30.40 3.91
CA LEU A 217 -32.38 -29.41 3.84
C LEU A 217 -32.21 -28.60 2.56
N GLY A 218 -33.19 -28.67 1.65
CA GLY A 218 -33.15 -28.04 0.33
C GLY A 218 -34.30 -27.07 0.12
N ALA A 219 -34.00 -25.83 -0.31
CA ALA A 219 -35.00 -24.85 -0.74
C ALA A 219 -34.86 -24.43 -2.21
N GLY A 220 -35.94 -24.54 -2.98
CA GLY A 220 -35.94 -24.28 -4.43
C GLY A 220 -37.19 -24.85 -5.11
N ASP A 221 -37.27 -24.73 -6.44
CA ASP A 221 -38.43 -25.15 -7.25
C ASP A 221 -38.29 -26.53 -7.89
N ALA A 222 -37.04 -26.99 -8.05
CA ALA A 222 -36.75 -28.33 -8.52
C ALA A 222 -35.49 -28.89 -7.83
N PHE A 223 -35.50 -30.19 -7.58
CA PHE A 223 -34.43 -30.92 -6.90
C PHE A 223 -34.12 -32.23 -7.62
N THR A 224 -32.85 -32.57 -7.71
CA THR A 224 -32.38 -33.91 -8.07
C THR A 224 -31.72 -34.56 -6.86
N VAL A 225 -32.22 -35.74 -6.50
CA VAL A 225 -31.77 -36.50 -5.33
C VAL A 225 -31.23 -37.86 -5.79
N ASN A 226 -30.00 -38.18 -5.44
CA ASN A 226 -29.36 -39.44 -5.83
C ASN A 226 -29.10 -40.30 -4.59
N PHE A 227 -29.48 -41.58 -4.62
CA PHE A 227 -29.25 -42.54 -3.54
C PHE A 227 -28.36 -43.69 -4.00
N ASP A 228 -27.57 -44.24 -3.08
CA ASP A 228 -26.93 -45.55 -3.17
C ASP A 228 -27.43 -46.40 -1.99
N GLY A 229 -28.35 -47.33 -2.29
CA GLY A 229 -29.16 -47.99 -1.27
C GLY A 229 -29.91 -46.97 -0.40
N ASN A 230 -29.52 -46.90 0.88
CA ASN A 230 -30.10 -46.00 1.89
C ASN A 230 -29.33 -44.69 2.08
N ASN A 231 -28.17 -44.57 1.44
CA ASN A 231 -27.28 -43.43 1.60
C ASN A 231 -27.59 -42.39 0.52
N LEU A 232 -27.97 -41.18 0.92
CA LEU A 232 -28.09 -40.06 0.01
C LEU A 232 -26.70 -39.74 -0.52
N LEU A 233 -26.46 -39.82 -1.83
CA LEU A 233 -25.17 -39.48 -2.45
C LEU A 233 -25.05 -38.00 -2.79
N ASN A 234 -26.13 -37.36 -3.22
CA ASN A 234 -26.15 -35.96 -3.62
C ASN A 234 -27.56 -35.37 -3.53
N LEU A 235 -27.65 -34.10 -3.18
CA LEU A 235 -28.85 -33.26 -3.34
C LEU A 235 -28.44 -32.03 -4.14
N GLN A 236 -29.07 -31.84 -5.30
CA GLN A 236 -28.88 -30.68 -6.16
C GLN A 236 -30.17 -29.85 -6.22
N VAL A 237 -30.06 -28.53 -6.08
CA VAL A 237 -31.17 -27.59 -6.30
C VAL A 237 -31.09 -27.07 -7.73
N ASP A 238 -31.96 -27.58 -8.59
CA ASP A 238 -31.96 -27.29 -10.03
C ASP A 238 -32.71 -25.99 -10.32
N GLY A 239 -33.91 -25.86 -9.76
CA GLY A 239 -34.81 -24.73 -9.95
C GLY A 239 -34.68 -23.70 -8.82
N ALA A 240 -34.51 -22.43 -9.18
CA ALA A 240 -34.49 -21.33 -8.22
C ALA A 240 -35.91 -20.91 -7.86
N ALA A 241 -36.21 -20.65 -6.59
CA ALA A 241 -37.53 -20.23 -6.12
C ALA A 241 -37.54 -18.82 -5.53
N VAL A 242 -38.69 -18.14 -5.52
CA VAL A 242 -38.84 -16.84 -4.82
C VAL A 242 -38.94 -17.09 -3.31
N ASP A 243 -38.20 -16.29 -2.52
CA ASP A 243 -38.10 -16.41 -1.06
C ASP A 243 -37.65 -17.81 -0.57
N ALA A 244 -36.79 -18.48 -1.34
CA ALA A 244 -36.19 -19.76 -0.95
C ALA A 244 -35.46 -19.62 0.39
N LEU A 245 -35.85 -20.41 1.40
CA LEU A 245 -35.27 -20.30 2.75
C LEU A 245 -35.11 -21.66 3.43
N VAL A 246 -33.89 -21.97 3.83
CA VAL A 246 -33.57 -23.04 4.78
C VAL A 246 -33.17 -22.43 6.13
N HIS A 247 -33.88 -22.81 7.19
CA HIS A 247 -33.61 -22.37 8.56
C HIS A 247 -33.38 -23.55 9.51
N ASN A 248 -32.31 -23.49 10.30
CA ASN A 248 -32.10 -24.38 11.44
C ASN A 248 -32.03 -23.59 12.75
N GLY A 249 -33.05 -23.73 13.60
CA GLY A 249 -33.06 -23.29 14.99
C GLY A 249 -32.90 -24.44 16.00
N GLY A 250 -33.04 -25.69 15.56
CA GLY A 250 -32.91 -26.90 16.36
C GLY A 250 -31.56 -27.62 16.22
N LEU A 251 -31.58 -28.96 16.23
CA LEU A 251 -30.40 -29.82 16.07
C LEU A 251 -30.45 -30.61 14.76
N LEU A 252 -29.38 -30.54 13.98
CA LEU A 252 -29.10 -31.46 12.86
C LEU A 252 -27.89 -32.32 13.20
N LYS A 253 -28.02 -33.65 13.18
CA LYS A 253 -26.97 -34.57 13.63
C LYS A 253 -26.71 -35.71 12.65
N ALA A 254 -25.48 -35.82 12.15
CA ALA A 254 -25.01 -36.86 11.24
C ALA A 254 -23.54 -37.23 11.51
N ASN A 255 -23.23 -37.74 12.71
CA ASN A 255 -21.85 -38.14 13.05
C ASN A 255 -21.37 -39.28 12.14
N GLY A 256 -20.13 -39.19 11.66
CA GLY A 256 -19.55 -40.06 10.63
C GLY A 256 -20.14 -39.82 9.23
N GLY A 257 -21.00 -38.81 9.09
CA GLY A 257 -21.81 -38.53 7.91
C GLY A 257 -21.78 -37.05 7.51
N GLN A 258 -22.86 -36.58 6.89
CA GLN A 258 -22.90 -35.22 6.33
C GLN A 258 -24.19 -34.45 6.67
N VAL A 259 -24.05 -33.15 6.88
CA VAL A 259 -25.17 -32.20 6.94
C VAL A 259 -25.06 -31.20 5.80
N LEU A 260 -26.11 -31.07 5.00
CA LEU A 260 -26.22 -30.12 3.90
C LEU A 260 -27.45 -29.23 4.09
N MET A 261 -27.27 -27.92 4.10
CA MET A 261 -28.34 -26.92 4.00
C MET A 261 -28.10 -26.11 2.74
N THR A 262 -28.99 -26.20 1.75
CA THR A 262 -28.81 -25.54 0.47
C THR A 262 -30.08 -24.85 0.00
N ALA A 263 -29.94 -23.66 -0.57
CA ALA A 263 -31.05 -22.91 -1.13
C ALA A 263 -30.65 -22.19 -2.41
N LYS A 264 -31.55 -22.12 -3.39
CA LYS A 264 -31.36 -21.37 -4.64
C LYS A 264 -32.53 -20.41 -4.84
N SER A 265 -32.26 -19.11 -4.77
CA SER A 265 -33.27 -18.06 -4.94
C SER A 265 -33.31 -17.52 -6.37
N ALA A 266 -34.51 -17.25 -6.89
CA ALA A 266 -34.74 -16.73 -8.25
C ALA A 266 -34.61 -15.19 -8.35
N GLY A 267 -34.34 -14.50 -7.24
CA GLY A 267 -34.26 -13.04 -7.18
C GLY A 267 -32.90 -12.45 -7.51
N THR A 268 -32.88 -11.24 -8.08
CA THR A 268 -31.67 -10.41 -8.26
C THR A 268 -31.26 -9.64 -7.00
N MET A 269 -32.16 -9.58 -6.01
CA MET A 269 -31.91 -8.95 -4.71
C MET A 269 -31.30 -9.95 -3.73
N LEU A 270 -30.18 -9.60 -3.11
CA LEU A 270 -29.54 -10.44 -2.07
C LEU A 270 -30.49 -10.62 -0.87
N GLN A 271 -31.02 -11.84 -0.73
CA GLN A 271 -31.84 -12.26 0.39
C GLN A 271 -31.12 -13.34 1.21
N THR A 272 -31.48 -13.47 2.49
CA THR A 272 -31.03 -14.60 3.31
C THR A 272 -31.78 -15.85 2.92
N VAL A 273 -31.04 -16.84 2.41
CA VAL A 273 -31.61 -18.09 1.88
C VAL A 273 -31.19 -19.31 2.70
N VAL A 274 -30.08 -19.21 3.45
CA VAL A 274 -29.66 -20.23 4.43
C VAL A 274 -29.34 -19.54 5.76
N ASN A 275 -29.94 -20.01 6.85
CA ASN A 275 -29.77 -19.42 8.17
C ASN A 275 -29.65 -20.50 9.25
N ASN A 276 -28.46 -20.63 9.84
CA ASN A 276 -28.24 -21.47 11.02
C ASN A 276 -28.20 -20.61 12.29
N GLN A 277 -29.08 -20.90 13.24
CA GLN A 277 -29.08 -20.37 14.61
C GLN A 277 -28.95 -21.47 15.67
N GLY A 278 -29.24 -22.71 15.30
CA GLY A 278 -29.18 -23.90 16.16
C GLY A 278 -27.83 -24.62 16.13
N ALA A 279 -27.88 -25.92 16.44
CA ALA A 279 -26.72 -26.80 16.48
C ALA A 279 -26.65 -27.71 15.25
N ILE A 280 -25.45 -27.91 14.71
CA ILE A 280 -25.15 -28.89 13.68
C ILE A 280 -23.99 -29.77 14.16
N GLU A 281 -24.16 -31.08 14.15
CA GLU A 281 -23.15 -32.06 14.55
C GLU A 281 -22.91 -33.08 13.42
N ALA A 282 -21.68 -33.10 12.90
CA ALA A 282 -21.17 -34.12 12.00
C ALA A 282 -19.77 -34.53 12.48
N ASN A 283 -19.67 -34.99 13.72
CA ASN A 283 -18.39 -35.41 14.32
C ASN A 283 -17.83 -36.63 13.60
N THR A 284 -16.51 -36.75 13.58
CA THR A 284 -15.83 -37.95 13.08
C THR A 284 -16.29 -39.17 13.88
N LEU A 285 -16.54 -40.28 13.19
CA LEU A 285 -16.94 -41.53 13.82
C LEU A 285 -16.35 -42.71 13.07
N ARG A 286 -15.75 -43.66 13.80
CA ARG A 286 -15.13 -44.88 13.24
C ARG A 286 -14.14 -44.57 12.10
N GLY A 287 -13.36 -43.49 12.24
CA GLY A 287 -12.37 -43.05 11.26
C GLY A 287 -12.92 -42.24 10.08
N THR A 288 -14.23 -42.13 9.91
CA THR A 288 -14.86 -41.33 8.85
C THR A 288 -15.10 -39.90 9.33
N SER A 289 -14.39 -38.94 8.73
CA SER A 289 -14.58 -37.51 8.99
C SER A 289 -15.94 -37.02 8.51
N GLY A 290 -16.67 -36.28 9.36
CA GLY A 290 -17.93 -35.69 8.96
C GLY A 290 -17.78 -34.40 8.16
N LYS A 291 -18.86 -33.98 7.48
CA LYS A 291 -18.90 -32.76 6.67
C LYS A 291 -20.16 -31.94 6.93
N ILE A 292 -20.01 -30.63 7.07
CA ILE A 292 -21.13 -29.67 7.15
C ILE A 292 -21.03 -28.71 5.97
N THR A 293 -22.14 -28.45 5.28
CA THR A 293 -22.18 -27.50 4.16
C THR A 293 -23.42 -26.62 4.24
N LEU A 294 -23.21 -25.31 4.32
CA LEU A 294 -24.24 -24.28 4.20
C LEU A 294 -24.02 -23.55 2.86
N ASP A 295 -24.96 -23.69 1.93
CA ASP A 295 -24.83 -23.23 0.55
C ASP A 295 -26.01 -22.34 0.14
N GLY A 296 -25.77 -21.04 0.03
CA GLY A 296 -26.76 -20.07 -0.45
C GLY A 296 -26.77 -19.87 -1.97
N GLY A 297 -25.94 -20.61 -2.72
CA GLY A 297 -25.75 -20.41 -4.15
C GLY A 297 -25.16 -19.05 -4.51
N ASP A 298 -25.13 -18.75 -5.81
CA ASP A 298 -24.42 -17.59 -6.38
C ASP A 298 -25.10 -16.24 -6.10
N ALA A 299 -26.32 -16.23 -5.57
CA ALA A 299 -27.12 -15.03 -5.31
C ALA A 299 -27.61 -14.90 -3.85
N GLY A 300 -27.37 -15.90 -2.99
CA GLY A 300 -27.93 -15.93 -1.64
C GLY A 300 -26.99 -15.46 -0.54
N ILE A 301 -27.58 -14.97 0.55
CA ILE A 301 -26.89 -14.72 1.81
C ILE A 301 -26.97 -15.97 2.71
N VAL A 302 -25.82 -16.43 3.21
CA VAL A 302 -25.71 -17.45 4.26
C VAL A 302 -25.44 -16.79 5.60
N GLN A 303 -26.33 -16.96 6.56
CA GLN A 303 -26.15 -16.51 7.94
C GLN A 303 -25.69 -17.65 8.85
N VAL A 304 -24.55 -17.45 9.51
CA VAL A 304 -23.90 -18.46 10.34
C VAL A 304 -23.87 -17.99 11.80
N ALA A 305 -24.72 -18.59 12.63
CA ALA A 305 -24.71 -18.48 14.09
C ALA A 305 -24.80 -19.88 14.72
N GLY A 306 -25.05 -19.94 16.03
CA GLY A 306 -25.17 -21.21 16.76
C GLY A 306 -23.84 -21.98 16.81
N SER A 307 -23.91 -23.30 16.83
CA SER A 307 -22.73 -24.18 16.94
C SER A 307 -22.65 -25.17 15.77
N MET A 308 -21.48 -25.32 15.17
CA MET A 308 -21.18 -26.33 14.16
C MET A 308 -19.99 -27.18 14.61
N ASN A 309 -20.21 -28.48 14.78
CA ASN A 309 -19.22 -29.41 15.29
C ASN A 309 -18.94 -30.51 14.24
N ALA A 310 -17.70 -30.59 13.80
CA ALA A 310 -17.19 -31.68 12.98
C ALA A 310 -15.83 -32.15 13.55
N ASN A 311 -15.78 -32.41 14.85
CA ASN A 311 -14.54 -32.75 15.55
C ASN A 311 -14.32 -34.26 15.64
N ALA A 312 -13.09 -34.67 15.93
CA ALA A 312 -12.66 -36.03 16.22
C ALA A 312 -12.10 -36.15 17.65
N ILE A 313 -12.73 -35.47 18.63
CA ILE A 313 -12.34 -35.55 20.03
C ILE A 313 -12.79 -36.89 20.59
N GLY A 314 -11.87 -37.62 21.26
CA GLY A 314 -12.18 -38.91 21.87
C GLY A 314 -12.39 -40.06 20.88
N THR A 315 -12.00 -39.88 19.61
CA THR A 315 -12.06 -40.92 18.58
C THR A 315 -10.80 -40.90 17.70
N LEU A 316 -10.61 -41.95 16.91
CA LEU A 316 -9.54 -42.03 15.91
C LEU A 316 -9.97 -41.33 14.62
N GLY A 317 -9.07 -40.54 14.02
CA GLY A 317 -9.30 -39.86 12.75
C GLY A 317 -8.98 -38.37 12.79
N ASN A 318 -9.24 -37.69 11.67
CA ASN A 318 -9.07 -36.25 11.52
C ASN A 318 -10.36 -35.51 11.83
N GLY A 319 -10.25 -34.23 12.16
CA GLY A 319 -11.36 -33.30 12.12
C GLY A 319 -12.00 -33.25 10.73
N GLY A 320 -13.28 -32.91 10.70
CA GLY A 320 -14.08 -32.79 9.50
C GLY A 320 -13.98 -31.42 8.83
N LEU A 321 -14.72 -31.27 7.74
CA LEU A 321 -14.77 -30.04 6.93
C LEU A 321 -16.11 -29.33 7.13
N ILE A 322 -16.05 -28.03 7.38
CA ILE A 322 -17.22 -27.15 7.45
C ILE A 322 -17.10 -26.11 6.33
N GLU A 323 -18.07 -26.06 5.43
CA GLU A 323 -18.11 -25.09 4.32
C GLU A 323 -19.34 -24.19 4.46
N THR A 324 -19.13 -22.87 4.43
CA THR A 324 -20.19 -21.87 4.41
C THR A 324 -19.97 -20.97 3.21
N LYS A 325 -20.84 -21.05 2.20
CA LYS A 325 -20.65 -20.34 0.92
C LYS A 325 -21.94 -19.72 0.41
N GLY A 326 -21.84 -18.52 -0.14
CA GLY A 326 -22.89 -17.85 -0.89
C GLY A 326 -22.33 -16.63 -1.59
N ALA A 327 -23.17 -15.89 -2.33
CA ALA A 327 -22.83 -14.54 -2.80
C ALA A 327 -22.31 -13.67 -1.64
N LYS A 328 -22.94 -13.86 -0.48
CA LYS A 328 -22.49 -13.30 0.78
C LYS A 328 -22.61 -14.33 1.89
N THR A 329 -21.59 -14.39 2.74
CA THR A 329 -21.66 -15.12 4.01
C THR A 329 -21.57 -14.12 5.16
N GLU A 330 -22.40 -14.26 6.20
CA GLU A 330 -22.44 -13.38 7.37
C GLU A 330 -22.31 -14.22 8.65
N VAL A 331 -21.09 -14.26 9.20
CA VAL A 331 -20.77 -14.92 10.46
C VAL A 331 -21.11 -14.01 11.63
N GLN A 332 -21.97 -14.49 12.53
CA GLN A 332 -22.41 -13.75 13.71
C GLN A 332 -21.42 -13.88 14.87
N LEU A 333 -21.40 -12.88 15.78
CA LEU A 333 -20.41 -12.78 16.85
C LEU A 333 -20.24 -14.04 17.71
N ALA A 334 -21.34 -14.72 18.00
CA ALA A 334 -21.40 -15.87 18.90
C ALA A 334 -21.32 -17.23 18.17
N ALA A 335 -21.03 -17.25 16.87
CA ALA A 335 -20.85 -18.49 16.12
C ALA A 335 -19.68 -19.30 16.70
N ARG A 336 -19.90 -20.59 16.96
CA ARG A 336 -18.90 -21.51 17.52
C ARG A 336 -18.67 -22.67 16.56
N VAL A 337 -17.42 -22.93 16.25
CA VAL A 337 -16.99 -23.95 15.30
C VAL A 337 -15.90 -24.81 15.93
N ASN A 338 -16.06 -26.13 15.87
CA ASN A 338 -15.07 -27.07 16.40
C ASN A 338 -14.81 -28.21 15.42
N THR A 339 -13.56 -28.32 14.99
CA THR A 339 -13.04 -29.37 14.10
C THR A 339 -11.80 -30.05 14.69
N GLN A 340 -11.54 -29.91 16.00
CA GLN A 340 -10.36 -30.46 16.65
C GLN A 340 -10.28 -31.99 16.51
N ALA A 341 -9.07 -32.53 16.49
CA ALA A 341 -8.82 -33.97 16.55
C ALA A 341 -7.84 -34.28 17.68
N SER A 342 -8.10 -35.33 18.46
CA SER A 342 -7.19 -35.75 19.53
C SER A 342 -5.95 -36.49 19.01
N ASN A 343 -6.08 -37.23 17.91
CA ASN A 343 -5.04 -38.14 17.37
C ASN A 343 -4.78 -37.92 15.86
N GLY A 344 -5.28 -36.83 15.29
CA GLY A 344 -5.22 -36.55 13.86
C GLY A 344 -5.06 -35.07 13.58
N ARG A 345 -5.30 -34.66 12.34
CA ARG A 345 -5.27 -33.25 11.94
C ARG A 345 -6.56 -32.54 12.34
N THR A 346 -6.45 -31.34 12.90
CA THR A 346 -7.59 -30.42 13.03
C THR A 346 -8.17 -30.15 11.65
N GLY A 347 -9.50 -30.14 11.53
CA GLY A 347 -10.19 -29.89 10.28
C GLY A 347 -10.37 -28.40 9.97
N ASP A 348 -11.03 -28.12 8.84
CA ASP A 348 -11.10 -26.77 8.28
C ASP A 348 -12.52 -26.20 8.33
N TRP A 349 -12.61 -24.90 8.57
CA TRP A 349 -13.79 -24.10 8.32
C TRP A 349 -13.53 -23.11 7.17
N LYS A 350 -14.14 -23.37 6.02
CA LYS A 350 -14.05 -22.53 4.84
C LYS A 350 -15.25 -21.59 4.74
N ILE A 351 -14.98 -20.29 4.77
CA ILE A 351 -15.96 -19.21 4.64
C ILE A 351 -15.77 -18.58 3.26
N SER A 352 -16.75 -18.73 2.37
CA SER A 352 -16.70 -18.20 1.01
C SER A 352 -17.76 -17.12 0.77
N SER A 353 -17.37 -16.05 0.08
CA SER A 353 -18.20 -14.86 -0.22
C SER A 353 -17.66 -14.17 -1.47
N SER A 354 -18.45 -13.37 -2.19
CA SER A 354 -17.96 -12.62 -3.36
C SER A 354 -16.83 -11.65 -3.01
N ASP A 355 -16.96 -10.98 -1.88
CA ASP A 355 -15.90 -10.24 -1.18
C ASP A 355 -15.82 -10.73 0.26
N VAL A 356 -14.62 -10.71 0.86
CA VAL A 356 -14.46 -11.01 2.28
C VAL A 356 -14.00 -9.77 3.04
N ARG A 357 -14.78 -9.38 4.05
CA ARG A 357 -14.42 -8.32 5.00
C ARG A 357 -14.51 -8.80 6.44
N VAL A 358 -13.41 -8.67 7.17
CA VAL A 358 -13.34 -8.90 8.62
C VAL A 358 -13.27 -7.56 9.32
N SER A 359 -14.30 -7.23 10.10
CA SER A 359 -14.34 -5.96 10.83
C SER A 359 -13.80 -6.10 12.26
N PRO A 360 -13.27 -5.01 12.87
CA PRO A 360 -12.85 -5.01 14.27
C PRO A 360 -13.98 -5.27 15.25
N THR A 361 -15.18 -4.71 15.02
CA THR A 361 -16.34 -4.87 15.92
C THR A 361 -17.66 -4.93 15.13
N ALA A 362 -18.73 -5.40 15.78
CA ALA A 362 -20.06 -5.57 15.19
C ALA A 362 -20.75 -4.29 14.70
N ALA A 363 -20.23 -3.11 15.04
CA ALA A 363 -20.87 -1.83 14.73
C ALA A 363 -20.66 -1.37 13.28
N SER A 364 -19.74 -1.98 12.52
CA SER A 364 -19.33 -1.51 11.19
C SER A 364 -20.04 -2.24 10.04
N GLY A 365 -21.33 -2.00 9.83
CA GLY A 365 -22.04 -2.47 8.63
C GLY A 365 -22.16 -4.00 8.49
N ARG A 366 -22.61 -4.48 7.31
CA ARG A 366 -22.83 -5.92 7.07
C ARG A 366 -21.57 -6.62 6.52
N ASN A 367 -20.75 -7.18 7.42
CA ASN A 367 -19.47 -7.84 7.11
C ASN A 367 -19.58 -9.36 6.89
N THR A 368 -18.48 -9.96 6.43
CA THR A 368 -18.35 -11.42 6.34
C THR A 368 -18.16 -12.05 7.71
N ALA A 369 -17.26 -11.48 8.52
CA ALA A 369 -16.96 -11.95 9.87
C ALA A 369 -16.41 -10.81 10.75
N TYR A 370 -16.17 -11.13 12.03
CA TYR A 370 -15.60 -10.23 13.03
C TYR A 370 -14.32 -10.81 13.61
N ALA A 371 -13.36 -9.94 13.90
CA ALA A 371 -12.02 -10.34 14.34
C ALA A 371 -12.04 -11.14 15.66
N ASP A 372 -12.89 -10.77 16.62
CA ASP A 372 -13.09 -11.51 17.89
C ASP A 372 -13.64 -12.93 17.67
N THR A 373 -14.57 -13.08 16.73
CA THR A 373 -15.17 -14.37 16.37
C THR A 373 -14.14 -15.27 15.70
N LEU A 374 -13.33 -14.74 14.79
CA LEU A 374 -12.24 -15.50 14.17
C LEU A 374 -11.20 -15.91 15.21
N SER A 375 -10.77 -14.97 16.07
CA SER A 375 -9.81 -15.23 17.16
C SER A 375 -10.26 -16.36 18.08
N SER A 376 -11.54 -16.35 18.47
CA SER A 376 -12.12 -17.38 19.33
C SER A 376 -12.20 -18.75 18.64
N ASN A 377 -12.61 -18.78 17.37
CA ASN A 377 -12.76 -20.04 16.62
C ASN A 377 -11.40 -20.62 16.18
N LEU A 378 -10.38 -19.79 15.98
CA LEU A 378 -9.02 -20.27 15.73
C LEU A 378 -8.48 -21.09 16.90
N ALA A 379 -9.05 -21.03 18.12
CA ALA A 379 -8.68 -21.94 19.20
C ALA A 379 -9.00 -23.42 18.89
N THR A 380 -10.00 -23.69 18.05
CA THR A 380 -10.60 -25.02 17.84
C THR A 380 -10.70 -25.46 16.38
N THR A 381 -10.43 -24.57 15.42
CA THR A 381 -10.49 -24.90 13.98
C THR A 381 -9.42 -24.16 13.19
N ASN A 382 -8.99 -24.74 12.07
CA ASN A 382 -8.37 -23.96 10.99
C ASN A 382 -9.47 -23.14 10.29
N ILE A 383 -9.12 -21.96 9.77
CA ILE A 383 -10.06 -21.09 9.06
C ILE A 383 -9.50 -20.72 7.69
N GLU A 384 -10.31 -20.89 6.64
CA GLU A 384 -10.07 -20.30 5.32
C GLU A 384 -11.11 -19.22 5.02
N LEU A 385 -10.64 -18.00 4.79
CA LEU A 385 -11.42 -16.89 4.24
C LEU A 385 -11.20 -16.84 2.73
N ALA A 386 -12.23 -17.15 1.94
CA ALA A 386 -12.14 -17.25 0.49
C ALA A 386 -13.06 -16.25 -0.22
N SER A 387 -12.47 -15.28 -0.91
CA SER A 387 -13.17 -14.41 -1.84
C SER A 387 -13.29 -15.09 -3.21
N THR A 388 -14.51 -15.12 -3.77
CA THR A 388 -14.76 -15.74 -5.09
C THR A 388 -14.64 -14.76 -6.25
N ALA A 389 -14.73 -13.45 -6.01
CA ALA A 389 -14.72 -12.43 -7.07
C ALA A 389 -13.82 -11.22 -6.79
N GLY A 390 -13.81 -10.72 -5.56
CA GLY A 390 -13.07 -9.51 -5.18
C GLY A 390 -12.02 -9.74 -4.11
N ASP A 391 -11.90 -8.79 -3.19
CA ASP A 391 -10.77 -8.71 -2.26
C ASP A 391 -11.03 -9.43 -0.94
N VAL A 392 -9.95 -9.73 -0.22
CA VAL A 392 -9.99 -10.13 1.20
C VAL A 392 -9.40 -9.01 2.03
N VAL A 393 -10.22 -8.36 2.86
CA VAL A 393 -9.80 -7.27 3.74
C VAL A 393 -9.96 -7.69 5.19
N VAL A 394 -8.86 -7.70 5.93
CA VAL A 394 -8.84 -7.94 7.39
C VAL A 394 -8.63 -6.59 8.08
N GLY A 395 -9.74 -5.99 8.51
CA GLY A 395 -9.78 -4.65 9.09
C GLY A 395 -9.50 -4.56 10.58
N GLY A 396 -9.59 -5.67 11.32
CA GLY A 396 -9.43 -5.72 12.78
C GLY A 396 -8.41 -6.76 13.23
N PRO A 397 -7.86 -6.61 14.45
CA PRO A 397 -6.79 -7.48 14.94
C PRO A 397 -7.29 -8.89 15.24
N VAL A 398 -6.58 -9.92 14.77
CA VAL A 398 -6.90 -11.34 15.01
C VAL A 398 -5.77 -11.99 15.79
N ALA A 399 -6.07 -12.58 16.94
CA ALA A 399 -5.06 -13.19 17.80
C ALA A 399 -5.47 -14.57 18.32
N TRP A 400 -4.55 -15.53 18.32
CA TRP A 400 -4.80 -16.89 18.80
C TRP A 400 -3.56 -17.57 19.38
N LYS A 401 -3.78 -18.59 20.21
CA LYS A 401 -2.72 -19.32 20.94
C LYS A 401 -2.57 -20.79 20.53
N SER A 402 -3.47 -21.29 19.68
CA SER A 402 -3.42 -22.66 19.14
C SER A 402 -2.44 -22.74 17.97
N GLY A 403 -2.10 -23.96 17.56
CA GLY A 403 -1.34 -24.23 16.33
C GLY A 403 -2.16 -24.20 15.04
N ASN A 404 -3.38 -23.68 15.08
CA ASN A 404 -4.28 -23.72 13.93
C ASN A 404 -3.90 -22.67 12.88
N GLN A 405 -4.31 -22.95 11.63
CA GLN A 405 -4.01 -22.13 10.47
C GLN A 405 -5.11 -21.09 10.18
N LEU A 406 -4.69 -19.89 9.79
CA LEU A 406 -5.52 -18.90 9.10
C LEU A 406 -5.09 -18.79 7.63
N LYS A 407 -6.00 -19.08 6.70
CA LYS A 407 -5.79 -18.97 5.27
C LYS A 407 -6.65 -17.86 4.68
N LEU A 408 -6.05 -17.00 3.87
CA LEU A 408 -6.71 -15.92 3.13
C LEU A 408 -6.54 -16.20 1.63
N SER A 409 -7.65 -16.44 0.92
CA SER A 409 -7.67 -16.77 -0.50
C SER A 409 -8.46 -15.69 -1.24
N SER A 410 -7.80 -14.85 -2.04
CA SER A 410 -8.43 -13.70 -2.72
C SER A 410 -8.43 -13.84 -4.25
N ALA A 411 -9.58 -13.55 -4.86
CA ALA A 411 -9.71 -13.38 -6.31
C ALA A 411 -9.18 -12.01 -6.79
N GLY A 412 -8.96 -11.07 -5.88
CA GLY A 412 -8.31 -9.77 -6.09
C GLY A 412 -7.08 -9.60 -5.19
N ASP A 413 -7.05 -8.48 -4.47
CA ASP A 413 -6.00 -8.13 -3.50
C ASP A 413 -6.29 -8.76 -2.12
N ILE A 414 -5.25 -8.87 -1.29
CA ILE A 414 -5.39 -9.07 0.16
C ILE A 414 -4.90 -7.82 0.87
N GLU A 415 -5.72 -7.26 1.76
CA GLU A 415 -5.36 -6.11 2.58
C GLU A 415 -5.47 -6.44 4.07
N LEU A 416 -4.33 -6.41 4.76
CA LEU A 416 -4.24 -6.58 6.20
C LEU A 416 -4.12 -5.22 6.88
N ASN A 417 -5.23 -4.68 7.35
CA ASN A 417 -5.31 -3.39 8.03
C ASN A 417 -5.34 -3.52 9.57
N GLY A 418 -5.61 -4.72 10.10
CA GLY A 418 -5.49 -5.03 11.52
C GLY A 418 -4.51 -6.17 11.76
N GLY A 419 -3.68 -6.05 12.79
CA GLY A 419 -2.57 -7.00 13.02
C GLY A 419 -2.98 -8.45 13.29
N LEU A 420 -2.12 -9.39 12.91
CA LEU A 420 -2.25 -10.82 13.20
C LEU A 420 -1.26 -11.24 14.29
N ASN A 421 -1.71 -11.97 15.31
CA ASN A 421 -0.84 -12.44 16.39
C ASN A 421 -1.09 -13.92 16.75
N ALA A 422 -0.14 -14.80 16.43
CA ALA A 422 -0.22 -16.23 16.74
C ALA A 422 0.96 -16.69 17.59
N THR A 423 0.67 -17.28 18.75
CA THR A 423 1.72 -17.75 19.68
C THR A 423 1.81 -19.28 19.79
N GLY A 424 0.89 -20.02 19.16
CA GLY A 424 0.85 -21.48 19.24
C GLY A 424 1.89 -22.15 18.34
N ALA A 425 2.42 -23.29 18.78
CA ALA A 425 3.34 -24.07 17.98
C ALA A 425 2.67 -24.57 16.69
N ASN A 426 3.39 -24.52 15.57
CA ASN A 426 2.94 -24.87 14.22
C ASN A 426 1.83 -23.97 13.64
N ALA A 427 1.49 -22.84 14.28
CA ALA A 427 0.53 -21.89 13.73
C ALA A 427 1.00 -21.38 12.36
N ARG A 428 0.10 -21.36 11.38
CA ARG A 428 0.40 -20.89 10.02
C ARG A 428 -0.55 -19.78 9.58
N VAL A 429 0.00 -18.75 8.95
CA VAL A 429 -0.77 -17.81 8.16
C VAL A 429 -0.42 -18.01 6.69
N GLU A 430 -1.42 -18.22 5.85
CA GLU A 430 -1.23 -18.35 4.41
C GLU A 430 -2.09 -17.31 3.70
N MET A 431 -1.46 -16.52 2.84
CA MET A 431 -2.13 -15.51 2.02
C MET A 431 -1.90 -15.83 0.55
N THR A 432 -2.98 -15.99 -0.21
CA THR A 432 -2.95 -16.26 -1.64
C THR A 432 -3.83 -15.26 -2.37
N ALA A 433 -3.21 -14.26 -3.00
CA ALA A 433 -3.87 -13.22 -3.77
C ALA A 433 -3.66 -13.44 -5.27
N LYS A 434 -4.72 -13.30 -6.08
CA LYS A 434 -4.58 -13.22 -7.55
C LYS A 434 -3.97 -11.90 -8.02
N LYS A 435 -3.90 -10.88 -7.15
CA LYS A 435 -3.23 -9.61 -7.44
C LYS A 435 -2.11 -9.36 -6.41
N ALA A 436 -2.21 -8.34 -5.57
CA ALA A 436 -1.20 -7.95 -4.60
C ALA A 436 -1.59 -8.30 -3.15
N ILE A 437 -0.59 -8.33 -2.26
CA ILE A 437 -0.79 -8.39 -0.80
C ILE A 437 -0.30 -7.08 -0.18
N ARG A 438 -1.14 -6.39 0.60
CA ARG A 438 -0.78 -5.19 1.38
C ARG A 438 -0.84 -5.49 2.87
N LEU A 439 0.31 -5.42 3.53
CA LEU A 439 0.45 -5.60 4.97
C LEU A 439 0.57 -4.21 5.62
N ASN A 440 -0.56 -3.64 6.03
CA ASN A 440 -0.60 -2.29 6.60
C ASN A 440 -0.45 -2.29 8.14
N ASP A 441 -0.52 -3.45 8.78
CA ASP A 441 -0.30 -3.66 10.21
C ASP A 441 0.57 -4.91 10.45
N ASN A 442 0.95 -5.15 11.70
CA ASN A 442 1.94 -6.17 12.08
C ASN A 442 1.42 -7.60 11.91
N VAL A 443 2.33 -8.51 11.53
CA VAL A 443 2.12 -9.96 11.57
C VAL A 443 3.13 -10.56 12.54
N THR A 444 2.66 -11.09 13.67
CA THR A 444 3.52 -11.62 14.74
C THR A 444 3.25 -13.10 14.96
N LEU A 445 4.18 -13.96 14.54
CA LEU A 445 4.12 -15.41 14.70
C LEU A 445 5.31 -15.87 15.55
N THR A 446 5.05 -16.24 16.81
CA THR A 446 6.11 -16.49 17.81
C THR A 446 6.19 -17.93 18.30
N GLY A 447 5.23 -18.78 17.91
CA GLY A 447 5.21 -20.19 18.30
C GLY A 447 6.31 -20.99 17.59
N ALA A 448 6.79 -22.07 18.21
CA ALA A 448 7.74 -22.98 17.56
C ALA A 448 7.18 -23.51 16.22
N ASN A 449 8.00 -23.56 15.18
CA ASN A 449 7.63 -23.95 13.81
C ASN A 449 6.48 -23.13 13.19
N SER A 450 6.19 -21.92 13.70
CA SER A 450 5.18 -21.06 13.08
C SER A 450 5.64 -20.60 11.69
N SER A 451 4.71 -20.44 10.75
CA SER A 451 5.06 -20.11 9.37
C SER A 451 4.15 -19.08 8.71
N LEU A 452 4.73 -18.30 7.79
CA LEU A 452 4.02 -17.33 6.95
C LEU A 452 4.26 -17.66 5.47
N GLY A 453 3.18 -17.85 4.72
CA GLY A 453 3.19 -18.01 3.27
C GLY A 453 2.54 -16.82 2.56
N LEU A 454 3.26 -16.17 1.63
CA LEU A 454 2.76 -15.04 0.83
C LEU A 454 2.79 -15.36 -0.67
N ASN A 455 1.64 -15.69 -1.24
CA ASN A 455 1.47 -15.99 -2.66
C ASN A 455 0.72 -14.86 -3.37
N HIS A 456 1.33 -14.27 -4.39
CA HIS A 456 0.84 -13.07 -5.07
C HIS A 456 1.27 -13.04 -6.54
N GLN A 457 0.46 -12.44 -7.42
CA GLN A 457 0.86 -12.20 -8.82
C GLN A 457 1.58 -10.87 -9.01
N SER A 458 1.23 -9.85 -8.22
CA SER A 458 1.70 -8.46 -8.42
C SER A 458 2.66 -7.94 -7.34
N GLY A 459 3.19 -8.81 -6.48
CA GLY A 459 4.05 -8.43 -5.37
C GLY A 459 3.32 -8.28 -4.04
N TYR A 460 4.08 -8.03 -2.98
CA TYR A 460 3.54 -7.58 -1.71
C TYR A 460 4.20 -6.27 -1.26
N ALA A 461 3.51 -5.51 -0.42
CA ALA A 461 3.99 -4.26 0.15
C ALA A 461 3.73 -4.20 1.66
N LEU A 462 4.65 -3.55 2.38
CA LEU A 462 4.53 -3.23 3.79
C LEU A 462 4.15 -1.77 3.95
N GLY A 463 3.19 -1.47 4.81
CA GLY A 463 2.93 -0.11 5.28
C GLY A 463 4.09 0.40 6.15
N ASP A 464 4.23 1.72 6.28
CA ASP A 464 5.39 2.38 6.92
C ASP A 464 5.74 1.85 8.33
N LYS A 465 4.72 1.42 9.08
CA LYS A 465 4.85 0.90 10.45
C LYS A 465 4.71 -0.61 10.55
N ALA A 466 4.38 -1.30 9.47
CA ALA A 466 4.17 -2.74 9.48
C ALA A 466 5.49 -3.49 9.65
N VAL A 467 5.48 -4.49 10.52
CA VAL A 467 6.60 -5.40 10.76
C VAL A 467 6.06 -6.82 10.79
N VAL A 468 6.76 -7.73 10.13
CA VAL A 468 6.53 -9.17 10.29
C VAL A 468 7.56 -9.72 11.28
N THR A 469 7.09 -10.34 12.36
CA THR A 469 7.92 -11.01 13.36
C THR A 469 7.70 -12.52 13.27
N LEU A 470 8.78 -13.25 12.98
CA LEU A 470 8.85 -14.70 12.90
C LEU A 470 9.89 -15.17 13.93
N SER A 471 9.53 -15.18 15.21
CA SER A 471 10.50 -15.33 16.31
C SER A 471 10.59 -16.74 16.90
N GLY A 472 9.68 -17.63 16.53
CA GLY A 472 9.66 -19.00 17.03
C GLY A 472 10.84 -19.83 16.53
N ALA A 473 11.33 -20.77 17.35
CA ALA A 473 12.33 -21.73 16.90
C ALA A 473 11.78 -22.54 15.72
N GLY A 474 12.56 -22.68 14.63
CA GLY A 474 12.11 -23.37 13.42
C GLY A 474 11.09 -22.60 12.58
N ALA A 475 10.94 -21.29 12.79
CA ALA A 475 10.03 -20.48 11.98
C ALA A 475 10.38 -20.56 10.48
N ALA A 476 9.35 -20.53 9.65
CA ALA A 476 9.49 -20.64 8.20
C ALA A 476 8.75 -19.52 7.47
N PHE A 477 9.30 -19.13 6.32
CA PHE A 477 8.68 -18.19 5.39
C PHE A 477 8.75 -18.76 3.98
N ASP A 478 7.62 -18.71 3.27
CA ASP A 478 7.54 -19.06 1.86
C ASP A 478 6.81 -17.98 1.06
N SER A 479 7.21 -17.81 -0.20
CA SER A 479 6.52 -16.92 -1.12
C SER A 479 6.56 -17.48 -2.54
N ASN A 480 5.37 -17.61 -3.15
CA ASN A 480 5.18 -18.15 -4.50
C ASN A 480 5.91 -19.49 -4.71
N GLY A 481 5.80 -20.38 -3.73
CA GLY A 481 6.44 -21.71 -3.74
C GLY A 481 7.94 -21.73 -3.43
N SER A 482 8.59 -20.58 -3.23
CA SER A 482 10.01 -20.50 -2.84
C SER A 482 10.16 -20.38 -1.33
N GLN A 483 11.03 -21.19 -0.74
CA GLN A 483 11.35 -21.13 0.69
C GLN A 483 12.49 -20.14 0.98
N TYR A 484 12.35 -19.37 2.06
CA TYR A 484 13.36 -18.42 2.51
C TYR A 484 13.98 -18.88 3.83
N GLY A 485 15.27 -18.64 3.99
CA GLY A 485 15.95 -18.74 5.28
C GLY A 485 15.49 -17.62 6.20
N VAL A 486 14.95 -17.96 7.37
CA VAL A 486 14.54 -16.98 8.39
C VAL A 486 15.73 -16.65 9.30
N VAL A 487 16.21 -15.42 9.20
CA VAL A 487 17.31 -14.89 10.02
C VAL A 487 16.72 -14.26 11.28
N GLN A 488 17.07 -14.78 12.46
CA GLN A 488 16.50 -14.38 13.76
C GLN A 488 17.56 -13.87 14.74
N ASN A 489 18.85 -14.12 14.48
CA ASN A 489 19.96 -13.73 15.36
C ASN A 489 21.26 -13.44 14.58
N SER A 490 22.25 -12.85 15.25
CA SER A 490 23.51 -12.40 14.63
C SER A 490 24.33 -13.55 14.01
N ALA A 491 24.28 -14.76 14.57
CA ALA A 491 24.98 -15.92 14.01
C ALA A 491 24.36 -16.35 12.68
N GLN A 492 23.04 -16.40 12.60
CA GLN A 492 22.30 -16.67 11.35
C GLN A 492 22.53 -15.56 10.32
N LEU A 493 22.61 -14.30 10.75
CA LEU A 493 22.93 -13.17 9.87
C LEU A 493 24.33 -13.32 9.25
N GLN A 494 25.33 -13.70 10.05
CA GLN A 494 26.67 -13.99 9.52
C GLN A 494 26.67 -15.20 8.59
N ALA A 495 25.84 -16.22 8.87
CA ALA A 495 25.74 -17.44 8.08
C ALA A 495 25.14 -17.25 6.67
N VAL A 496 24.60 -16.07 6.34
CA VAL A 496 24.23 -15.70 4.96
C VAL A 496 25.43 -15.86 4.00
N ASN A 497 26.66 -15.72 4.50
CA ASN A 497 27.88 -15.98 3.73
C ASN A 497 27.98 -17.40 3.15
N ASN A 498 27.25 -18.36 3.72
CA ASN A 498 27.30 -19.75 3.25
C ASN A 498 26.52 -19.95 1.93
N ASN A 499 25.60 -19.04 1.58
CA ASN A 499 24.89 -19.07 0.31
C ASN A 499 24.47 -17.65 -0.13
N LEU A 500 25.37 -16.97 -0.84
CA LEU A 500 25.15 -15.60 -1.34
C LEU A 500 24.09 -15.50 -2.45
N ASN A 501 23.60 -16.62 -2.98
CA ASN A 501 22.50 -16.68 -3.95
C ASN A 501 21.16 -17.03 -3.28
N GLY A 502 21.15 -17.18 -1.95
CA GLY A 502 19.99 -17.63 -1.19
C GLY A 502 18.87 -16.58 -1.07
N LEU A 503 17.70 -17.06 -0.65
CA LEU A 503 16.53 -16.25 -0.32
C LEU A 503 16.43 -16.14 1.20
N TYR A 504 16.41 -14.92 1.73
CA TYR A 504 16.44 -14.65 3.16
C TYR A 504 15.40 -13.63 3.57
N VAL A 505 14.79 -13.86 4.74
CA VAL A 505 13.99 -12.86 5.43
C VAL A 505 14.54 -12.60 6.82
N LEU A 506 14.47 -11.36 7.29
CA LEU A 506 14.77 -11.00 8.67
C LEU A 506 13.52 -11.21 9.53
N GLY A 507 13.52 -12.26 10.35
CA GLY A 507 12.37 -12.62 11.20
C GLY A 507 12.24 -11.79 12.48
N ASN A 508 13.31 -11.13 12.93
CA ASN A 508 13.35 -10.35 14.16
C ASN A 508 14.20 -9.09 14.02
N ASN A 509 13.98 -8.11 14.90
CA ASN A 509 15.00 -7.11 15.18
C ASN A 509 16.25 -7.78 15.76
N ILE A 510 17.43 -7.44 15.26
CA ILE A 510 18.71 -7.99 15.75
C ILE A 510 19.62 -6.84 16.20
N ARG A 511 20.19 -7.00 17.40
CA ARG A 511 21.19 -6.09 17.96
C ARG A 511 22.52 -6.80 18.07
N GLY A 512 23.52 -6.27 17.37
CA GLY A 512 24.91 -6.66 17.46
C GLY A 512 25.63 -6.02 18.63
N TYR A 513 26.63 -6.72 19.15
CA TYR A 513 27.56 -6.24 20.17
C TYR A 513 28.98 -6.55 19.71
N GLY A 514 29.61 -5.61 18.99
CA GLY A 514 30.99 -5.74 18.53
C GLY A 514 31.15 -5.90 17.02
N ASN A 515 32.26 -6.53 16.62
CA ASN A 515 32.69 -6.62 15.23
C ASN A 515 31.82 -7.57 14.41
N PHE A 516 31.46 -7.16 13.20
CA PHE A 516 30.73 -7.94 12.22
C PHE A 516 31.47 -7.85 10.88
N ARG A 517 31.79 -9.01 10.29
CA ARG A 517 32.44 -9.03 8.98
C ARG A 517 31.36 -8.90 7.91
N ALA A 518 31.54 -7.97 6.98
CA ALA A 518 30.65 -7.75 5.85
C ALA A 518 30.22 -9.06 5.17
N ILE A 519 28.92 -9.20 4.89
CA ILE A 519 28.37 -10.32 4.12
C ILE A 519 28.92 -10.24 2.69
N GLY A 520 29.38 -11.37 2.17
CA GLY A 520 30.02 -11.48 0.87
C GLY A 520 31.54 -11.40 0.96
N GLY A 521 32.11 -10.66 1.91
CA GLY A 521 33.56 -10.44 1.96
C GLY A 521 34.09 -9.85 0.66
N ASP A 522 34.71 -10.68 -0.19
CA ASP A 522 35.22 -10.30 -1.52
C ASP A 522 34.26 -10.70 -2.67
N SER A 523 33.12 -11.30 -2.35
CA SER A 523 32.07 -11.77 -3.28
C SER A 523 30.82 -10.90 -3.23
N GLN A 524 30.00 -10.97 -4.29
CA GLN A 524 28.72 -10.28 -4.39
C GLN A 524 27.57 -11.11 -3.82
N PHE A 525 26.63 -10.47 -3.13
CA PHE A 525 25.33 -11.06 -2.80
C PHE A 525 24.39 -10.95 -4.01
N ASN A 526 24.03 -12.08 -4.62
CA ASN A 526 23.11 -12.16 -5.76
C ASN A 526 21.68 -12.55 -5.35
N GLY A 527 21.48 -12.93 -4.09
CA GLY A 527 20.21 -13.43 -3.57
C GLY A 527 19.15 -12.37 -3.30
N VAL A 528 18.17 -12.73 -2.47
CA VAL A 528 17.15 -11.80 -1.95
C VAL A 528 17.30 -11.71 -0.44
N PHE A 529 17.37 -10.50 0.09
CA PHE A 529 17.33 -10.24 1.53
C PHE A 529 16.20 -9.25 1.83
N ASP A 530 15.11 -9.77 2.37
CA ASP A 530 13.95 -8.96 2.76
C ASP A 530 13.93 -8.73 4.27
N GLY A 531 14.00 -7.48 4.70
CA GLY A 531 14.00 -7.11 6.10
C GLY A 531 12.63 -7.30 6.78
N LEU A 532 11.55 -7.47 6.02
CA LEU A 532 10.18 -7.55 6.52
C LEU A 532 9.80 -6.42 7.52
N GLY A 533 10.42 -5.25 7.38
CA GLY A 533 10.23 -4.09 8.26
C GLY A 533 11.08 -4.11 9.55
N ASN A 534 11.88 -5.15 9.78
CA ASN A 534 12.73 -5.32 10.96
C ASN A 534 14.03 -4.49 10.90
N THR A 535 14.65 -4.33 12.07
CA THR A 535 15.82 -3.48 12.30
C THR A 535 17.06 -4.29 12.66
N LEU A 536 18.18 -3.98 12.00
CA LEU A 536 19.53 -4.38 12.39
C LEU A 536 20.23 -3.23 13.09
N SER A 537 20.87 -3.47 14.23
CA SER A 537 21.48 -2.38 15.02
C SER A 537 22.75 -2.74 15.77
N GLY A 538 23.56 -1.74 16.13
CA GLY A 538 24.67 -1.88 17.10
C GLY A 538 25.94 -2.57 16.58
N PHE A 539 25.98 -3.00 15.33
CA PHE A 539 27.16 -3.65 14.74
C PHE A 539 28.30 -2.66 14.45
N SER A 540 29.53 -3.11 14.64
CA SER A 540 30.75 -2.49 14.11
C SER A 540 31.22 -3.28 12.90
N VAL A 541 30.95 -2.78 11.69
CA VAL A 541 31.17 -3.50 10.43
C VAL A 541 32.55 -3.19 9.86
N THR A 542 33.27 -4.24 9.49
CA THR A 542 34.56 -4.18 8.79
C THR A 542 34.60 -5.18 7.64
N ASN A 543 35.51 -4.96 6.69
CA ASN A 543 35.84 -5.93 5.66
C ASN A 543 37.34 -5.85 5.32
N THR A 544 37.88 -6.95 4.78
CA THR A 544 39.26 -7.01 4.29
C THR A 544 39.40 -6.55 2.85
N GLY A 545 38.34 -6.71 2.05
CA GLY A 545 38.26 -6.28 0.66
C GLY A 545 38.00 -4.78 0.47
N PRO A 546 37.93 -4.32 -0.79
CA PRO A 546 37.72 -2.91 -1.11
C PRO A 546 36.32 -2.41 -0.73
N ASN A 547 35.31 -3.27 -0.69
CA ASN A 547 33.93 -2.84 -0.45
C ASN A 547 33.52 -3.11 1.00
N VAL A 548 33.06 -2.09 1.72
CA VAL A 548 32.67 -2.17 3.13
C VAL A 548 31.23 -1.70 3.30
N GLY A 549 30.42 -2.56 3.90
CA GLY A 549 29.06 -2.31 4.36
C GLY A 549 28.54 -3.57 5.04
N LEU A 550 27.31 -3.56 5.56
CA LEU A 550 26.69 -4.79 6.07
C LEU A 550 26.80 -5.92 5.03
N PHE A 551 26.58 -5.57 3.76
CA PHE A 551 26.97 -6.33 2.59
C PHE A 551 28.18 -5.65 1.93
N ALA A 552 29.20 -6.43 1.59
CA ALA A 552 30.34 -5.90 0.84
C ALA A 552 29.87 -5.42 -0.54
N ALA A 553 29.20 -6.29 -1.30
CA ALA A 553 28.60 -5.93 -2.58
C ALA A 553 27.25 -6.61 -2.81
N ASN A 554 26.36 -5.94 -3.55
CA ASN A 554 25.01 -6.42 -3.90
C ASN A 554 24.78 -6.36 -5.40
N SER A 555 24.39 -7.48 -5.98
CA SER A 555 23.87 -7.64 -7.35
C SER A 555 22.43 -8.18 -7.34
N GLY A 556 21.96 -8.69 -6.20
CA GLY A 556 20.60 -9.17 -5.98
C GLY A 556 19.64 -8.08 -5.50
N ARG A 557 18.67 -8.46 -4.65
CA ARG A 557 17.68 -7.55 -4.07
C ARG A 557 17.82 -7.47 -2.55
N ILE A 558 17.93 -6.26 -2.02
CA ILE A 558 17.85 -5.97 -0.58
C ILE A 558 16.70 -4.98 -0.38
N GLY A 559 15.77 -5.28 0.52
CA GLY A 559 14.67 -4.34 0.77
C GLY A 559 13.95 -4.50 2.08
N ASN A 560 13.03 -3.58 2.35
CA ASN A 560 12.20 -3.52 3.57
C ASN A 560 13.01 -3.62 4.88
N LEU A 561 14.18 -2.97 4.93
CA LEU A 561 15.15 -3.14 5.99
C LEU A 561 15.43 -1.81 6.71
N LYS A 562 15.59 -1.87 8.03
CA LYS A 562 15.98 -0.73 8.86
C LYS A 562 17.37 -0.97 9.46
N LEU A 563 18.25 0.02 9.41
CA LEU A 563 19.57 0.02 10.05
C LEU A 563 19.62 1.09 11.14
N ALA A 564 20.19 0.78 12.31
CA ALA A 564 20.26 1.74 13.40
C ALA A 564 21.56 1.66 14.22
N SER A 565 22.18 2.80 14.51
CA SER A 565 23.31 2.87 15.46
C SER A 565 24.46 1.91 15.12
N MET A 566 24.80 1.77 13.84
CA MET A 566 25.94 0.95 13.40
C MET A 566 27.15 1.83 13.11
N THR A 567 28.34 1.26 13.34
CA THR A 567 29.61 1.88 12.95
C THR A 567 30.20 1.11 11.77
N ILE A 568 30.57 1.81 10.70
CA ILE A 568 31.17 1.23 9.51
C ILE A 568 32.56 1.85 9.35
N ASN A 569 33.59 1.01 9.35
CA ASN A 569 34.98 1.46 9.24
C ASN A 569 35.58 0.97 7.92
N GLY A 570 36.12 1.90 7.12
CA GLY A 570 36.82 1.57 5.88
C GLY A 570 37.95 0.56 6.07
N THR A 571 38.27 -0.19 5.01
CA THR A 571 39.28 -1.25 5.06
C THR A 571 40.66 -0.68 5.39
N THR A 572 41.43 -1.38 6.22
CA THR A 572 42.82 -1.03 6.55
C THR A 572 43.83 -1.83 5.71
N SER A 573 43.39 -2.69 4.79
CA SER A 573 44.27 -3.41 3.87
C SER A 573 44.75 -2.50 2.74
N ASN A 574 45.91 -2.75 2.12
CA ASN A 574 46.45 -1.97 0.99
C ASN A 574 45.69 -2.23 -0.35
N ALA A 575 44.37 -2.45 -0.31
CA ALA A 575 43.54 -2.80 -1.46
C ALA A 575 43.37 -1.66 -2.50
N GLY A 576 43.99 -0.49 -2.28
CA GLY A 576 44.04 0.63 -3.21
C GLY A 576 42.84 1.56 -3.10
N PHE A 577 41.62 1.04 -3.34
CA PHE A 577 40.36 1.79 -3.23
C PHE A 577 39.41 1.17 -2.19
N SER A 578 38.58 2.00 -1.55
CA SER A 578 37.58 1.58 -0.58
C SER A 578 36.22 2.22 -0.82
N ASN A 579 35.21 1.41 -1.15
CA ASN A 579 33.82 1.84 -1.28
C ASN A 579 33.09 1.53 0.03
N ILE A 580 32.63 2.54 0.73
CA ILE A 580 32.16 2.41 2.11
C ILE A 580 30.71 2.90 2.19
N GLY A 581 29.78 2.02 2.54
CA GLY A 581 28.37 2.32 2.75
C GLY A 581 27.81 1.68 4.02
N GLY A 582 26.80 2.29 4.63
CA GLY A 582 26.13 1.72 5.81
C GLY A 582 25.54 0.34 5.56
N LEU A 583 24.85 0.18 4.42
CA LEU A 583 24.26 -1.08 3.98
C LEU A 583 25.18 -1.82 3.01
N VAL A 584 25.61 -1.17 1.93
CA VAL A 584 26.36 -1.82 0.84
C VAL A 584 27.61 -1.03 0.47
N GLY A 585 28.75 -1.69 0.34
CA GLY A 585 29.94 -1.07 -0.24
C GLY A 585 29.75 -0.75 -1.73
N MET A 586 29.47 -1.77 -2.56
CA MET A 586 29.18 -1.63 -4.00
C MET A 586 27.82 -2.23 -4.39
N ASN A 587 26.96 -1.44 -5.03
CA ASN A 587 25.65 -1.90 -5.52
C ASN A 587 25.58 -1.92 -7.05
N THR A 588 25.23 -3.07 -7.62
CA THR A 588 24.82 -3.26 -9.02
C THR A 588 23.39 -3.81 -9.13
N GLY A 589 22.78 -4.19 -7.99
CA GLY A 589 21.44 -4.74 -7.90
C GLY A 589 20.38 -3.72 -7.45
N ILE A 590 19.35 -4.21 -6.76
CA ILE A 590 18.20 -3.42 -6.32
C ILE A 590 18.22 -3.23 -4.80
N ILE A 591 18.15 -1.98 -4.36
CA ILE A 591 17.91 -1.58 -2.97
C ILE A 591 16.58 -0.84 -2.92
N ASP A 592 15.64 -1.34 -2.14
CA ASP A 592 14.28 -0.81 -2.13
C ASP A 592 13.68 -0.75 -0.73
N ASN A 593 13.14 0.41 -0.33
CA ASN A 593 12.55 0.61 1.00
C ASN A 593 13.54 0.27 2.13
N VAL A 594 14.69 0.96 2.14
CA VAL A 594 15.72 0.79 3.16
C VAL A 594 15.96 2.12 3.88
N SER A 595 15.94 2.08 5.21
CA SER A 595 16.21 3.26 6.04
C SER A 595 17.36 3.04 7.00
N ALA A 596 18.11 4.10 7.28
CA ALA A 596 19.25 4.11 8.17
C ALA A 596 19.19 5.32 9.12
N THR A 597 19.44 5.08 10.41
CA THR A 597 19.46 6.12 11.43
C THR A 597 20.65 5.98 12.39
N GLY A 598 21.29 7.10 12.74
CA GLY A 598 22.39 7.09 13.71
C GLY A 598 23.61 6.30 13.24
N LEU A 599 23.87 6.20 11.93
CA LEU A 599 25.05 5.52 11.43
C LEU A 599 26.30 6.40 11.59
N ARG A 600 27.43 5.75 11.89
CA ARG A 600 28.75 6.36 11.83
C ARG A 600 29.56 5.69 10.72
N VAL A 601 29.81 6.40 9.62
CA VAL A 601 30.55 5.88 8.46
C VAL A 601 31.89 6.60 8.34
N ASN A 602 32.99 5.86 8.50
CA ASN A 602 34.35 6.41 8.56
C ASN A 602 35.18 5.95 7.34
N GLY A 603 35.77 6.90 6.61
CA GLY A 603 36.73 6.61 5.54
C GLY A 603 37.99 5.90 6.02
N SER A 604 38.62 5.08 5.16
CA SER A 604 39.90 4.44 5.47
C SER A 604 41.05 5.44 5.50
N SER A 605 41.88 5.40 6.54
CA SER A 605 43.08 6.24 6.62
C SER A 605 44.25 5.77 5.73
N ALA A 606 44.07 4.70 4.96
CA ALA A 606 45.15 4.07 4.19
C ALA A 606 44.87 3.96 2.67
N ASN A 607 43.63 4.17 2.22
CA ASN A 607 43.21 3.93 0.84
C ASN A 607 42.36 5.08 0.29
N SER A 608 42.29 5.19 -1.05
CA SER A 608 41.34 6.09 -1.71
C SER A 608 39.91 5.69 -1.36
N ASN A 609 39.04 6.62 -0.97
CA ASN A 609 37.70 6.30 -0.46
C ASN A 609 36.56 6.97 -1.22
N THR A 610 35.49 6.19 -1.42
CA THR A 610 34.15 6.68 -1.75
C THR A 610 33.23 6.35 -0.58
N VAL A 611 32.61 7.36 0.04
CA VAL A 611 31.86 7.21 1.30
C VAL A 611 30.40 7.60 1.11
N GLY A 612 29.48 6.67 1.39
CA GLY A 612 28.04 6.92 1.40
C GLY A 612 27.40 6.53 2.72
N GLY A 613 26.30 7.21 3.09
CA GLY A 613 25.57 6.86 4.31
C GLY A 613 24.92 5.48 4.22
N LEU A 614 24.37 5.13 3.06
CA LEU A 614 23.78 3.83 2.79
C LEU A 614 24.62 2.99 1.81
N VAL A 615 25.09 3.60 0.72
CA VAL A 615 25.81 2.90 -0.35
C VAL A 615 27.10 3.62 -0.69
N GLY A 616 28.24 2.92 -0.70
CA GLY A 616 29.51 3.51 -1.11
C GLY A 616 29.50 3.90 -2.59
N TYR A 617 29.38 2.90 -3.47
CA TYR A 617 29.37 3.05 -4.92
C TYR A 617 28.16 2.33 -5.55
N ASN A 618 27.28 3.07 -6.22
CA ASN A 618 26.17 2.53 -7.01
C ASN A 618 26.58 2.48 -8.50
N ALA A 619 26.87 1.29 -9.00
CA ALA A 619 27.46 1.05 -10.33
C ALA A 619 26.42 0.42 -11.28
N GLY A 620 25.42 1.19 -11.68
CA GLY A 620 24.31 0.72 -12.50
C GLY A 620 23.17 0.04 -11.74
N GLY A 621 23.22 0.03 -10.40
CA GLY A 621 22.13 -0.46 -9.57
C GLY A 621 21.01 0.56 -9.37
N SER A 622 19.89 0.10 -8.80
CA SER A 622 18.73 0.92 -8.47
C SER A 622 18.57 1.09 -6.97
N ILE A 623 18.37 2.33 -6.52
CA ILE A 623 18.06 2.69 -5.14
C ILE A 623 16.73 3.44 -5.16
N ASN A 624 15.71 2.86 -4.54
CA ASN A 624 14.39 3.46 -4.44
C ASN A 624 13.93 3.49 -2.97
N ARG A 625 13.33 4.60 -2.53
CA ARG A 625 12.93 4.78 -1.13
C ARG A 625 14.08 4.51 -0.14
N GLY A 626 15.27 5.01 -0.47
CA GLY A 626 16.43 5.02 0.41
C GLY A 626 16.37 6.22 1.34
N ALA A 627 16.49 6.02 2.66
CA ALA A 627 16.44 7.12 3.63
C ALA A 627 17.60 7.05 4.63
N VAL A 628 18.36 8.13 4.78
CA VAL A 628 19.41 8.25 5.81
C VAL A 628 19.15 9.46 6.68
N THR A 629 19.08 9.27 7.99
CA THR A 629 18.83 10.35 8.96
C THR A 629 19.79 10.29 10.14
N ALA A 630 20.05 11.43 10.77
CA ALA A 630 20.82 11.55 12.01
C ALA A 630 22.17 10.81 12.00
N SER A 631 22.80 10.70 10.82
CA SER A 631 24.02 9.92 10.61
C SER A 631 25.20 10.86 10.36
N THR A 632 26.38 10.46 10.84
CA THR A 632 27.62 11.21 10.69
C THR A 632 28.54 10.49 9.71
N LEU A 633 28.94 11.21 8.66
CA LEU A 633 29.88 10.70 7.67
C LEU A 633 31.19 11.49 7.81
N SER A 634 32.32 10.76 7.88
CA SER A 634 33.64 11.34 8.06
C SER A 634 34.58 10.93 6.93
N GLY A 635 34.92 11.87 6.07
CA GLY A 635 36.00 11.73 5.07
C GLY A 635 37.39 11.96 5.67
N ASN A 636 38.43 11.67 4.89
CA ASN A 636 39.82 12.02 5.18
C ASN A 636 40.58 12.44 3.90
N ALA A 637 41.89 12.69 4.01
CA ALA A 637 42.74 13.15 2.90
C ALA A 637 42.82 12.21 1.67
N TYR A 638 42.29 10.98 1.77
CA TYR A 638 42.18 10.02 0.67
C TYR A 638 40.75 9.88 0.12
N THR A 639 39.76 10.55 0.72
CA THR A 639 38.37 10.50 0.26
C THR A 639 38.20 11.39 -0.97
N SER A 640 37.72 10.81 -2.07
CA SER A 640 37.43 11.52 -3.33
C SER A 640 35.97 11.96 -3.42
N SER A 641 35.05 11.20 -2.84
CA SER A 641 33.61 11.48 -2.90
C SER A 641 32.91 11.09 -1.61
N ILE A 642 32.02 11.96 -1.14
CA ILE A 642 31.20 11.73 0.06
C ILE A 642 29.76 12.18 -0.17
N GLY A 643 28.80 11.29 0.11
CA GLY A 643 27.38 11.58 -0.04
C GLY A 643 26.54 11.06 1.12
N GLY A 644 25.55 11.83 1.55
CA GLY A 644 24.71 11.45 2.70
C GLY A 644 23.94 10.15 2.51
N LEU A 645 23.57 9.80 1.27
CA LEU A 645 22.98 8.51 0.90
C LEU A 645 23.98 7.64 0.12
N VAL A 646 24.55 8.19 -0.97
CA VAL A 646 25.42 7.46 -1.90
C VAL A 646 26.73 8.22 -2.09
N GLY A 647 27.87 7.55 -1.96
CA GLY A 647 29.15 8.20 -2.20
C GLY A 647 29.36 8.55 -3.67
N GLU A 648 29.22 7.56 -4.56
CA GLU A 648 29.23 7.76 -6.02
C GLU A 648 28.10 6.97 -6.70
N ASN A 649 27.35 7.64 -7.57
CA ASN A 649 26.33 7.05 -8.43
C ASN A 649 26.83 7.09 -9.87
N ALA A 650 26.99 5.95 -10.51
CA ALA A 650 27.52 5.88 -11.87
C ALA A 650 26.77 4.89 -12.74
N SER A 651 26.80 5.15 -14.04
CA SER A 651 26.52 4.11 -15.03
C SER A 651 27.61 3.03 -14.95
N GLY A 652 27.19 1.77 -14.91
CA GLY A 652 28.06 0.60 -14.88
C GLY A 652 27.60 -0.45 -15.88
N LEU A 653 28.20 -1.64 -15.81
CA LEU A 653 27.82 -2.77 -16.67
C LEU A 653 26.35 -3.20 -16.48
N ALA A 654 25.78 -2.94 -15.31
CA ALA A 654 24.37 -3.22 -15.00
C ALA A 654 23.39 -2.17 -15.58
N GLY A 655 23.90 -1.11 -16.20
CA GLY A 655 23.11 -0.02 -16.75
C GLY A 655 23.35 1.31 -16.04
N MET A 656 22.34 2.18 -16.07
CA MET A 656 22.40 3.50 -15.45
C MET A 656 22.19 3.41 -13.94
N GLY A 657 23.06 4.04 -13.15
CA GLY A 657 22.86 4.15 -11.71
C GLY A 657 21.65 5.03 -11.41
N ASN A 658 20.60 4.47 -10.80
CA ASN A 658 19.33 5.15 -10.59
C ASN A 658 19.04 5.36 -9.09
N ILE A 659 18.71 6.59 -8.71
CA ILE A 659 18.31 6.95 -7.34
C ILE A 659 16.97 7.69 -7.41
N THR A 660 15.94 7.13 -6.78
CA THR A 660 14.57 7.67 -6.84
C THR A 660 13.89 7.67 -5.48
N ASN A 661 12.97 8.61 -5.25
CA ASN A 661 12.16 8.70 -4.02
C ASN A 661 12.99 8.63 -2.73
N SER A 662 14.20 9.19 -2.74
CA SER A 662 15.19 8.96 -1.70
C SER A 662 15.56 10.24 -0.97
N SER A 663 15.99 10.11 0.29
CA SER A 663 16.28 11.25 1.14
C SER A 663 17.51 11.07 2.02
N ALA A 664 18.21 12.18 2.27
CA ALA A 664 19.30 12.26 3.24
C ALA A 664 19.18 13.50 4.14
N ASN A 665 19.26 13.28 5.44
CA ASN A 665 19.42 14.32 6.46
C ASN A 665 20.66 13.97 7.30
N THR A 666 21.81 14.47 6.86
CA THR A 666 23.11 14.09 7.42
C THR A 666 24.00 15.30 7.68
N SER A 667 24.95 15.11 8.59
CA SER A 667 26.05 16.06 8.79
C SER A 667 27.30 15.46 8.18
N ILE A 668 27.82 16.11 7.13
CA ILE A 668 29.03 15.66 6.44
C ILE A 668 30.22 16.43 6.99
N THR A 669 31.19 15.70 7.53
CA THR A 669 32.36 16.26 8.25
C THR A 669 33.66 15.58 7.80
N GLY A 670 34.80 16.08 8.27
CA GLY A 670 36.13 15.57 7.92
C GLY A 670 36.80 16.34 6.78
N SER A 671 37.95 15.84 6.31
CA SER A 671 38.69 16.38 5.16
C SER A 671 38.49 15.52 3.91
N MET A 672 38.84 16.03 2.74
CA MET A 672 38.87 15.24 1.49
C MET A 672 40.16 15.50 0.71
N GLN A 673 40.49 14.55 -0.17
CA GLN A 673 41.58 14.70 -1.12
C GLN A 673 41.29 15.88 -2.06
N ARG A 674 42.21 16.84 -2.19
CA ARG A 674 42.05 17.93 -3.17
C ARG A 674 42.16 17.38 -4.58
N ASN A 675 41.06 17.27 -5.30
CA ASN A 675 41.02 16.91 -6.71
C ASN A 675 39.83 17.60 -7.40
N SER A 676 39.96 17.91 -8.69
CA SER A 676 38.94 18.66 -9.44
C SER A 676 37.68 17.85 -9.74
N THR A 677 37.75 16.52 -9.58
CA THR A 677 36.67 15.57 -9.88
C THR A 677 35.92 15.07 -8.64
N GLY A 678 36.32 15.52 -7.44
CA GLY A 678 35.77 15.08 -6.17
C GLY A 678 34.55 15.89 -5.76
N GLY A 679 33.66 15.24 -5.02
CA GLY A 679 32.33 15.77 -4.72
C GLY A 679 31.89 15.53 -3.28
N VAL A 680 31.42 16.59 -2.63
CA VAL A 680 30.69 16.54 -1.36
C VAL A 680 29.23 16.87 -1.66
N GLY A 681 28.32 15.92 -1.42
CA GLY A 681 26.89 16.14 -1.63
C GLY A 681 26.04 15.70 -0.45
N GLY A 682 24.99 16.45 -0.11
CA GLY A 682 24.08 16.04 0.96
C GLY A 682 23.35 14.73 0.67
N LEU A 683 23.06 14.41 -0.59
CA LEU A 683 22.52 13.10 -1.02
C LEU A 683 23.61 12.25 -1.69
N VAL A 684 24.25 12.78 -2.73
CA VAL A 684 25.20 12.05 -3.59
C VAL A 684 26.51 12.80 -3.69
N GLY A 685 27.65 12.16 -3.41
CA GLY A 685 28.94 12.84 -3.58
C GLY A 685 29.22 13.18 -5.05
N SER A 686 29.22 12.15 -5.90
CA SER A 686 29.43 12.29 -7.35
C SER A 686 28.40 11.49 -8.15
N ASN A 687 27.79 12.09 -9.17
CA ASN A 687 26.89 11.45 -10.11
C ASN A 687 27.54 11.43 -11.51
N LYS A 688 27.83 10.25 -12.07
CA LYS A 688 28.56 10.06 -13.33
C LYS A 688 27.75 9.22 -14.31
N GLY A 689 26.97 9.85 -15.16
CA GLY A 689 26.06 9.17 -16.08
C GLY A 689 24.78 8.64 -15.43
N GLY A 690 24.60 8.83 -14.13
CA GLY A 690 23.45 8.33 -13.38
C GLY A 690 22.24 9.26 -13.39
N HIS A 691 21.10 8.72 -12.97
CA HIS A 691 19.82 9.41 -12.85
C HIS A 691 19.41 9.57 -11.39
N ILE A 692 19.02 10.80 -11.02
CA ILE A 692 18.53 11.14 -9.68
C ILE A 692 17.21 11.87 -9.85
N ALA A 693 16.14 11.28 -9.33
CA ALA A 693 14.78 11.85 -9.42
C ALA A 693 14.04 11.82 -8.08
N ASP A 694 13.11 12.76 -7.90
CA ASP A 694 12.15 12.76 -6.79
C ASP A 694 12.85 12.61 -5.42
N SER A 695 14.03 13.21 -5.28
CA SER A 695 14.93 12.98 -4.16
C SER A 695 15.31 14.28 -3.45
N SER A 696 15.66 14.16 -2.17
CA SER A 696 15.88 15.34 -1.33
C SER A 696 17.07 15.23 -0.38
N SER A 697 17.66 16.38 -0.06
CA SER A 697 18.67 16.49 0.99
C SER A 697 18.40 17.66 1.95
N SER A 698 18.86 17.47 3.19
CA SER A 698 18.84 18.46 4.27
C SER A 698 20.05 18.26 5.19
N GLY A 699 20.25 19.16 6.15
CA GLY A 699 21.35 19.11 7.11
C GLY A 699 22.47 20.10 6.77
N ASN A 700 23.71 19.76 7.13
CA ASN A 700 24.88 20.60 6.92
C ASN A 700 25.88 19.91 6.00
N VAL A 701 26.20 20.56 4.89
CA VAL A 701 27.20 20.10 3.92
C VAL A 701 28.40 21.03 3.96
N GLY A 702 29.55 20.49 4.36
CA GLY A 702 30.80 21.24 4.46
C GLY A 702 31.09 21.81 5.85
N ASN A 703 32.35 22.18 6.06
CA ASN A 703 32.84 22.89 7.25
C ASN A 703 33.86 23.95 6.82
N TYR A 704 33.98 25.03 7.59
CA TYR A 704 35.09 25.96 7.51
C TYR A 704 36.39 25.12 7.65
N TYR A 705 37.34 25.27 6.71
CA TYR A 705 38.70 24.71 6.73
C TYR A 705 38.96 23.30 6.12
N SER A 706 37.96 22.47 5.79
CA SER A 706 38.24 21.05 5.42
C SER A 706 38.05 20.66 3.95
N PHE A 707 37.45 21.53 3.11
CA PHE A 707 37.09 21.21 1.72
C PHE A 707 37.67 22.19 0.68
N GLY A 708 38.95 22.50 0.79
CA GLY A 708 39.65 23.37 -0.16
C GLY A 708 39.80 22.72 -1.55
N GLY A 709 39.30 23.36 -2.60
CA GLY A 709 39.50 22.97 -4.01
C GLY A 709 38.59 21.85 -4.50
N LEU A 710 37.36 21.78 -3.99
CA LEU A 710 36.41 20.68 -4.21
C LEU A 710 35.06 21.16 -4.73
N ASN A 711 34.24 20.24 -5.22
CA ASN A 711 32.87 20.54 -5.63
C ASN A 711 31.91 20.20 -4.48
N VAL A 712 31.22 21.20 -3.95
CA VAL A 712 30.36 21.09 -2.77
C VAL A 712 28.94 21.46 -3.16
N GLY A 713 28.01 20.52 -3.05
CA GLY A 713 26.59 20.73 -3.36
C GLY A 713 25.68 20.30 -2.24
N GLY A 714 24.55 21.00 -2.05
CA GLY A 714 23.59 20.57 -1.04
C GLY A 714 22.92 19.23 -1.37
N LEU A 715 22.71 18.89 -2.64
CA LEU A 715 22.25 17.57 -3.10
C LEU A 715 23.41 16.75 -3.67
N ILE A 716 24.14 17.29 -4.65
CA ILE A 716 25.19 16.60 -5.41
C ILE A 716 26.48 17.41 -5.43
N GLY A 717 27.62 16.82 -5.08
CA GLY A 717 28.91 17.51 -5.21
C GLY A 717 29.29 17.74 -6.67
N TYR A 718 29.44 16.66 -7.42
CA TYR A 718 29.83 16.68 -8.84
C TYR A 718 28.84 15.89 -9.71
N ASN A 719 28.23 16.53 -10.71
CA ASN A 719 27.36 15.90 -11.69
C ASN A 719 28.00 15.93 -13.07
N LEU A 720 28.32 14.75 -13.61
CA LEU A 720 28.95 14.56 -14.91
C LEU A 720 28.07 13.63 -15.75
N THR A 721 27.72 14.05 -16.96
CA THR A 721 26.86 13.29 -17.89
C THR A 721 25.56 12.76 -17.27
N GLY A 722 25.12 13.34 -16.15
CA GLY A 722 24.04 12.85 -15.33
C GLY A 722 22.76 13.67 -15.49
N MET A 723 21.64 13.08 -15.10
CA MET A 723 20.33 13.73 -15.12
C MET A 723 19.78 13.86 -13.71
N VAL A 724 19.34 15.07 -13.36
CA VAL A 724 18.72 15.40 -12.08
C VAL A 724 17.35 16.02 -12.35
N GLU A 725 16.29 15.44 -11.80
CA GLU A 725 14.93 15.95 -11.98
C GLU A 725 14.09 15.90 -10.71
N ARG A 726 13.12 16.83 -10.58
CA ARG A 726 12.16 16.88 -9.46
C ARG A 726 12.80 16.73 -8.08
N SER A 727 14.00 17.28 -7.91
CA SER A 727 14.83 17.06 -6.72
C SER A 727 15.13 18.37 -6.01
N ASN A 728 15.32 18.31 -4.70
CA ASN A 728 15.48 19.51 -3.89
C ASN A 728 16.52 19.39 -2.78
N SER A 729 17.11 20.53 -2.41
CA SER A 729 18.02 20.63 -1.28
C SER A 729 17.64 21.81 -0.38
N SER A 730 17.54 21.52 0.91
CA SER A 730 17.42 22.52 1.99
C SER A 730 18.69 22.61 2.84
N ALA A 731 19.75 21.90 2.44
CA ALA A 731 20.98 21.83 3.22
C ALA A 731 21.73 23.17 3.22
N ILE A 732 22.30 23.53 4.37
CA ILE A 732 23.22 24.66 4.44
C ILE A 732 24.57 24.21 3.87
N VAL A 733 25.09 24.95 2.88
CA VAL A 733 26.29 24.58 2.13
C VAL A 733 27.43 25.55 2.44
N ARG A 734 28.61 25.02 2.78
CA ARG A 734 29.82 25.80 3.06
C ARG A 734 31.00 25.29 2.25
N GLY A 735 31.62 26.16 1.46
CA GLY A 735 32.85 25.87 0.72
C GLY A 735 33.97 26.86 1.05
N TYR A 736 35.21 26.41 0.82
CA TYR A 736 36.42 27.16 1.16
C TYR A 736 37.46 27.00 0.04
N SER A 737 38.27 28.02 -0.25
CA SER A 737 39.47 27.96 -1.12
C SER A 737 39.28 27.30 -2.50
N THR A 738 38.98 28.10 -3.53
CA THR A 738 38.85 27.71 -4.96
C THR A 738 37.84 26.60 -5.26
N SER A 739 36.87 26.38 -4.38
CA SER A 739 35.81 25.38 -4.54
C SER A 739 34.65 25.87 -5.42
N ASN A 740 33.95 24.96 -6.09
CA ASN A 740 32.65 25.22 -6.70
C ASN A 740 31.56 24.88 -5.67
N VAL A 741 30.71 25.85 -5.33
CA VAL A 741 29.75 25.72 -4.22
C VAL A 741 28.35 26.00 -4.72
N GLY A 742 27.45 25.03 -4.63
CA GLY A 742 26.05 25.14 -5.04
C GLY A 742 25.06 24.70 -3.98
N GLY A 743 23.90 25.34 -3.88
CA GLY A 743 22.84 24.89 -2.97
C GLY A 743 22.23 23.54 -3.37
N LEU A 744 22.22 23.21 -4.67
CA LEU A 744 21.83 21.90 -5.21
C LEU A 744 23.07 21.13 -5.69
N VAL A 745 23.82 21.69 -6.65
CA VAL A 745 24.95 21.00 -7.31
C VAL A 745 26.22 21.85 -7.25
N GLY A 746 27.35 21.29 -6.81
CA GLY A 746 28.62 22.01 -6.83
C GLY A 746 29.09 22.31 -8.26
N LEU A 747 29.37 21.25 -9.02
CA LEU A 747 29.79 21.32 -10.43
C LEU A 747 28.90 20.44 -11.31
N ASN A 748 28.38 21.01 -12.40
CA ASN A 748 27.51 20.35 -13.38
C ASN A 748 28.17 20.39 -14.77
N VAL A 749 28.47 19.23 -15.35
CA VAL A 749 29.23 19.10 -16.61
C VAL A 749 28.55 18.13 -17.56
N ASN A 750 28.34 18.53 -18.82
CA ASN A 750 27.68 17.71 -19.85
C ASN A 750 26.35 17.09 -19.37
N SER A 751 25.60 17.80 -18.54
CA SER A 751 24.52 17.25 -17.72
C SER A 751 23.23 18.07 -17.83
N ALA A 752 22.13 17.51 -17.32
CA ALA A 752 20.83 18.18 -17.28
C ALA A 752 20.28 18.24 -15.84
N ILE A 753 19.76 19.40 -15.46
CA ILE A 753 19.00 19.61 -14.22
C ILE A 753 17.65 20.22 -14.58
N LYS A 754 16.56 19.56 -14.18
CA LYS A 754 15.19 19.97 -14.50
C LYS A 754 14.28 19.98 -13.27
N GLU A 755 13.29 20.89 -13.21
CA GLU A 755 12.21 20.87 -12.21
C GLU A 755 12.75 20.78 -10.75
N SER A 756 13.88 21.44 -10.47
CA SER A 756 14.66 21.20 -9.25
C SER A 756 14.97 22.49 -8.51
N SER A 757 15.14 22.41 -7.18
CA SER A 757 15.23 23.59 -6.34
C SER A 757 16.23 23.53 -5.18
N ALA A 758 16.75 24.69 -4.79
CA ALA A 758 17.58 24.87 -3.60
C ALA A 758 17.06 26.00 -2.70
N SER A 759 17.05 25.74 -1.39
CA SER A 759 16.57 26.70 -0.38
C SER A 759 17.55 26.96 0.76
N GLY A 760 18.54 26.10 0.96
CA GLY A 760 19.56 26.31 1.98
C GLY A 760 20.52 27.46 1.64
N ALA A 761 21.05 28.12 2.68
CA ALA A 761 22.03 29.20 2.51
C ALA A 761 23.38 28.65 2.02
N VAL A 762 24.05 29.41 1.15
CA VAL A 762 25.32 29.05 0.52
C VAL A 762 26.41 30.05 0.92
N TYR A 763 27.47 29.55 1.55
CA TYR A 763 28.61 30.35 2.01
C TYR A 763 29.89 29.89 1.31
N GLY A 764 30.50 30.81 0.55
CA GLY A 764 31.83 30.66 -0.03
C GLY A 764 32.89 31.47 0.72
N SER A 765 34.15 31.09 0.53
CA SER A 765 35.32 31.82 1.01
C SER A 765 36.47 31.59 0.02
N GLY A 766 36.40 32.29 -1.12
CA GLY A 766 37.39 32.21 -2.19
C GLY A 766 37.03 31.20 -3.27
N GLY A 767 35.74 30.93 -3.49
CA GLY A 767 35.26 29.96 -4.47
C GLY A 767 35.51 30.41 -5.92
N MET A 768 35.69 29.43 -6.82
CA MET A 768 35.76 29.67 -8.27
C MET A 768 34.37 29.99 -8.85
N GLY A 769 33.32 29.42 -8.26
CA GLY A 769 31.93 29.71 -8.57
C GLY A 769 31.03 29.36 -7.38
N VAL A 770 30.26 30.33 -6.91
CA VAL A 770 29.33 30.17 -5.79
C VAL A 770 27.93 30.53 -6.25
N GLY A 771 27.03 29.55 -6.24
CA GLY A 771 25.65 29.71 -6.72
C GLY A 771 24.61 29.20 -5.72
N GLY A 772 23.44 29.83 -5.70
CA GLY A 772 22.33 29.36 -4.86
C GLY A 772 21.76 28.01 -5.30
N LEU A 773 21.86 27.65 -6.59
CA LEU A 773 21.54 26.33 -7.13
C LEU A 773 22.79 25.58 -7.56
N VAL A 774 23.59 26.16 -8.48
CA VAL A 774 24.76 25.50 -9.08
C VAL A 774 26.01 26.35 -8.92
N GLY A 775 27.11 25.80 -8.42
CA GLY A 775 28.38 26.53 -8.35
C GLY A 775 28.94 26.86 -9.73
N SER A 776 29.19 25.83 -10.54
CA SER A 776 29.63 25.96 -11.94
C SER A 776 28.84 25.03 -12.87
N ASN A 777 28.36 25.56 -13.98
CA ASN A 777 27.56 24.87 -14.98
C ASN A 777 28.28 24.92 -16.34
N GLN A 778 28.67 23.77 -16.91
CA GLN A 778 29.52 23.68 -18.09
C GLN A 778 28.95 22.74 -19.14
N ASN A 779 28.80 23.19 -20.39
CA ASN A 779 28.21 22.43 -21.50
C ASN A 779 26.91 21.70 -21.09
N SER A 780 26.07 22.36 -20.29
CA SER A 780 24.96 21.74 -19.58
C SER A 780 23.67 22.54 -19.74
N THR A 781 22.55 21.94 -19.34
CA THR A 781 21.22 22.59 -19.37
C THR A 781 20.61 22.65 -17.98
N LEU A 782 20.12 23.83 -17.61
CA LEU A 782 19.23 24.05 -16.47
C LEU A 782 17.85 24.48 -17.01
N ASN A 783 16.79 23.79 -16.62
CA ASN A 783 15.43 24.09 -17.09
C ASN A 783 14.41 23.97 -15.95
N ASP A 784 13.57 25.00 -15.76
CA ASP A 784 12.57 25.02 -14.69
C ASP A 784 13.20 24.81 -13.30
N VAL A 785 14.05 25.76 -12.89
CA VAL A 785 14.85 25.65 -11.67
C VAL A 785 14.72 26.86 -10.77
N LYS A 786 14.86 26.64 -9.45
CA LYS A 786 14.65 27.70 -8.45
C LYS A 786 15.68 27.71 -7.34
N ALA A 787 16.21 28.89 -7.02
CA ALA A 787 17.05 29.14 -5.85
C ALA A 787 16.45 30.22 -4.94
N THR A 788 16.34 29.90 -3.64
CA THR A 788 15.77 30.81 -2.63
C THR A 788 16.70 31.12 -1.47
N GLY A 789 17.77 30.32 -1.29
CA GLY A 789 18.76 30.54 -0.25
C GLY A 789 19.65 31.75 -0.54
N ASN A 790 20.09 32.43 0.52
CA ASN A 790 21.05 33.53 0.42
C ASN A 790 22.44 33.01 0.04
N VAL A 791 23.17 33.80 -0.74
CA VAL A 791 24.50 33.45 -1.27
C VAL A 791 25.50 34.51 -0.86
N SER A 792 26.62 34.11 -0.25
CA SER A 792 27.70 35.04 0.10
C SER A 792 29.09 34.45 -0.15
N ASP A 793 29.98 35.19 -0.81
CA ASP A 793 31.40 34.90 -0.87
C ASP A 793 32.23 36.20 -0.92
N ASN A 794 32.97 36.48 0.16
CA ASN A 794 33.73 37.73 0.31
C ASN A 794 35.10 37.72 -0.38
N SER A 795 35.52 36.60 -0.94
CA SER A 795 36.83 36.46 -1.61
C SER A 795 36.79 35.66 -2.91
N GLY A 796 35.61 35.23 -3.34
CA GLY A 796 35.38 34.48 -4.58
C GLY A 796 35.33 35.35 -5.84
N THR A 797 35.49 34.70 -6.99
CA THR A 797 35.52 35.35 -8.31
C THR A 797 34.14 35.50 -8.94
N HIS A 798 33.27 34.51 -8.76
CA HIS A 798 31.94 34.47 -9.38
C HIS A 798 30.87 34.10 -8.34
N VAL A 799 29.91 34.99 -8.11
CA VAL A 799 28.84 34.81 -7.12
C VAL A 799 27.50 35.08 -7.78
N GLY A 800 26.62 34.07 -7.79
CA GLY A 800 25.28 34.17 -8.39
C GLY A 800 24.18 33.69 -7.48
N GLY A 801 22.99 34.29 -7.55
CA GLY A 801 21.83 33.81 -6.80
C GLY A 801 21.31 32.44 -7.27
N LEU A 802 21.52 32.09 -8.54
CA LEU A 802 21.26 30.76 -9.10
C LEU A 802 22.56 30.03 -9.46
N VAL A 803 23.40 30.63 -10.32
CA VAL A 803 24.62 30.01 -10.84
C VAL A 803 25.84 30.90 -10.61
N GLY A 804 26.92 30.37 -10.05
CA GLY A 804 28.18 31.13 -9.94
C GLY A 804 28.78 31.40 -11.32
N TYR A 805 29.16 30.32 -12.01
CA TYR A 805 29.77 30.37 -13.35
C TYR A 805 28.99 29.52 -14.37
N ASN A 806 28.53 30.11 -15.46
CA ASN A 806 27.82 29.45 -16.55
C ASN A 806 28.67 29.49 -17.82
N SER A 807 29.20 28.35 -18.27
CA SER A 807 30.10 28.26 -19.42
C SER A 807 29.46 27.42 -20.52
N TYR A 808 29.26 28.02 -21.70
CA TYR A 808 28.70 27.35 -22.88
C TYR A 808 27.44 26.51 -22.56
N SER A 809 26.61 27.04 -21.66
CA SER A 809 25.49 26.31 -21.07
C SER A 809 24.20 27.09 -21.22
N LYS A 810 23.08 26.37 -21.25
CA LYS A 810 21.73 26.93 -21.36
C LYS A 810 21.08 27.00 -19.99
N ILE A 811 20.52 28.15 -19.65
CA ILE A 811 19.62 28.36 -18.52
C ILE A 811 18.30 28.85 -19.08
N ASP A 812 17.22 28.12 -18.83
CA ASP A 812 15.90 28.49 -19.29
C ASP A 812 14.86 28.31 -18.19
N THR A 813 13.94 29.27 -18.05
CA THR A 813 12.87 29.20 -17.06
C THR A 813 13.43 29.04 -15.64
N ALA A 814 14.14 30.06 -15.15
CA ALA A 814 14.81 30.00 -13.84
C ALA A 814 14.47 31.18 -12.92
N GLU A 815 14.39 30.94 -11.61
CA GLU A 815 14.09 31.95 -10.60
C GLU A 815 15.12 31.99 -9.47
N ALA A 816 15.67 33.16 -9.17
CA ALA A 816 16.52 33.42 -8.00
C ALA A 816 15.93 34.50 -7.08
N LEU A 817 15.72 34.14 -5.81
CA LEU A 817 15.09 35.01 -4.80
C LEU A 817 16.04 35.46 -3.68
N GLY A 818 17.08 34.68 -3.38
CA GLY A 818 17.99 34.93 -2.26
C GLY A 818 18.90 36.15 -2.47
N THR A 819 19.30 36.81 -1.39
CA THR A 819 20.26 37.92 -1.48
C THR A 819 21.65 37.43 -1.85
N VAL A 820 22.38 38.20 -2.66
CA VAL A 820 23.72 37.86 -3.16
C VAL A 820 24.74 38.89 -2.66
N ALA A 821 25.78 38.43 -1.97
CA ALA A 821 26.88 39.26 -1.48
C ALA A 821 28.24 38.75 -1.99
N GLY A 822 29.01 39.61 -2.64
CA GLY A 822 30.34 39.27 -3.17
C GLY A 822 31.47 40.17 -2.70
N GLY A 823 32.69 39.64 -2.77
CA GLY A 823 33.94 40.31 -2.41
C GLY A 823 34.44 41.37 -3.39
N ALA A 824 35.69 41.77 -3.22
CA ALA A 824 36.38 42.67 -4.15
C ALA A 824 36.83 41.92 -5.42
N ASN A 825 36.84 42.61 -6.57
CA ASN A 825 37.16 42.04 -7.88
C ASN A 825 36.23 40.88 -8.32
N GLY A 826 35.02 40.82 -7.76
CA GLY A 826 34.06 39.74 -8.04
C GLY A 826 33.10 40.08 -9.17
N ASN A 827 32.64 39.04 -9.87
CA ASN A 827 31.49 39.07 -10.78
C ASN A 827 30.25 38.59 -10.01
N ILE A 828 29.31 39.49 -9.75
CA ILE A 828 28.24 39.29 -8.78
C ILE A 828 26.90 39.54 -9.46
N GLY A 829 26.08 38.49 -9.59
CA GLY A 829 24.77 38.57 -10.25
C GLY A 829 23.62 38.07 -9.38
N GLY A 830 22.45 38.68 -9.50
CA GLY A 830 21.26 38.17 -8.82
C GLY A 830 20.80 36.80 -9.34
N LEU A 831 21.07 36.46 -10.60
CA LEU A 831 20.90 35.13 -11.18
C LEU A 831 22.25 34.45 -11.40
N VAL A 832 23.14 35.07 -12.20
CA VAL A 832 24.41 34.45 -12.63
C VAL A 832 25.61 35.36 -12.35
N GLY A 833 26.66 34.83 -11.72
CA GLY A 833 27.90 35.59 -11.52
C GLY A 833 28.57 35.95 -12.85
N ASN A 834 28.95 34.94 -13.62
CA ASN A 834 29.53 35.09 -14.96
C ASN A 834 28.88 34.12 -15.96
N ASN A 835 28.40 34.66 -17.07
CA ASN A 835 27.85 33.92 -18.21
C ASN A 835 28.81 34.01 -19.41
N TYR A 836 29.59 32.95 -19.65
CA TYR A 836 30.61 32.89 -20.69
C TYR A 836 30.16 32.00 -21.86
N GLY A 837 29.80 32.60 -22.99
CA GLY A 837 29.30 31.89 -24.18
C GLY A 837 28.01 31.10 -23.96
N GLY A 838 27.30 31.33 -22.85
CA GLY A 838 26.05 30.67 -22.49
C GLY A 838 24.82 31.47 -22.89
N SER A 839 23.65 30.82 -22.84
CA SER A 839 22.35 31.46 -23.10
C SER A 839 21.48 31.43 -21.85
N ILE A 840 20.82 32.54 -21.56
CA ILE A 840 19.87 32.69 -20.47
C ILE A 840 18.55 33.22 -21.02
N SER A 841 17.48 32.44 -20.84
CA SER A 841 16.15 32.80 -21.31
C SER A 841 15.06 32.63 -20.25
N HIS A 842 14.00 33.42 -20.34
CA HIS A 842 12.78 33.31 -19.51
C HIS A 842 13.07 33.27 -18.00
N SER A 843 14.07 34.04 -17.54
CA SER A 843 14.62 33.92 -16.19
C SER A 843 14.51 35.20 -15.39
N VAL A 844 14.31 35.06 -14.07
CA VAL A 844 14.00 36.16 -13.16
C VAL A 844 14.91 36.17 -11.93
N ALA A 845 15.46 37.34 -11.60
CA ALA A 845 16.17 37.59 -10.35
C ALA A 845 15.45 38.65 -9.49
N ARG A 846 15.26 38.36 -8.20
CA ARG A 846 14.59 39.26 -7.24
C ARG A 846 15.45 39.64 -6.04
N GLY A 847 16.51 38.88 -5.77
CA GLY A 847 17.38 39.09 -4.63
C GLY A 847 18.23 40.36 -4.74
N ARG A 848 18.45 41.04 -3.60
CA ARG A 848 19.38 42.18 -3.51
C ARG A 848 20.81 41.73 -3.81
N VAL A 849 21.54 42.51 -4.60
CA VAL A 849 22.93 42.25 -4.98
C VAL A 849 23.85 43.30 -4.34
N THR A 850 24.87 42.85 -3.62
CA THR A 850 25.89 43.73 -3.00
C THR A 850 27.29 43.26 -3.30
N GLY A 851 28.20 44.18 -3.60
CA GLY A 851 29.59 43.87 -3.92
C GLY A 851 30.55 44.96 -3.51
N SER A 852 31.83 44.59 -3.42
CA SER A 852 32.88 45.47 -2.92
C SER A 852 33.54 46.25 -4.06
N THR A 853 34.81 46.62 -3.88
CA THR A 853 35.61 47.41 -4.82
C THR A 853 35.94 46.64 -6.10
N ASN A 854 36.10 47.35 -7.22
CA ASN A 854 36.52 46.84 -8.52
C ASN A 854 35.66 45.66 -9.04
N SER A 855 34.38 45.63 -8.68
CA SER A 855 33.50 44.49 -8.95
C SER A 855 32.56 44.76 -10.12
N HIS A 856 32.05 43.68 -10.72
CA HIS A 856 31.06 43.71 -11.80
C HIS A 856 29.74 43.21 -11.22
N LEU A 857 28.77 44.11 -11.05
CA LEU A 857 27.51 43.80 -10.38
C LEU A 857 26.32 43.97 -11.33
N GLY A 858 25.49 42.93 -11.43
CA GLY A 858 24.23 42.99 -12.16
C GLY A 858 23.07 42.45 -11.33
N GLY A 859 21.89 43.06 -11.46
CA GLY A 859 20.68 42.52 -10.85
C GLY A 859 20.32 41.13 -11.40
N LEU A 860 20.71 40.82 -12.64
CA LEU A 860 20.64 39.48 -13.24
C LEU A 860 22.02 38.85 -13.37
N VAL A 861 22.95 39.48 -14.11
CA VAL A 861 24.27 38.90 -14.45
C VAL A 861 25.40 39.84 -14.09
N GLY A 862 26.41 39.38 -13.33
CA GLY A 862 27.58 40.21 -13.03
C GLY A 862 28.39 40.54 -14.30
N TYR A 863 28.82 39.49 -15.00
CA TYR A 863 29.61 39.56 -16.23
C TYR A 863 28.99 38.69 -17.33
N ASN A 864 28.67 39.28 -18.47
CA ASN A 864 28.00 38.59 -19.57
C ASN A 864 28.83 38.64 -20.86
N ASP A 865 29.14 37.47 -21.40
CA ASP A 865 29.78 37.19 -22.69
C ASP A 865 28.91 36.17 -23.47
N GLY A 866 27.60 36.24 -23.30
CA GLY A 866 26.63 35.33 -23.92
C GLY A 866 25.27 36.00 -24.15
N ASP A 867 24.25 35.22 -24.48
CA ASP A 867 22.94 35.76 -24.88
C ASP A 867 21.96 35.79 -23.73
N LEU A 868 21.27 36.93 -23.56
CA LEU A 868 20.18 37.13 -22.61
C LEU A 868 18.91 37.47 -23.38
N ASN A 869 17.84 36.68 -23.20
CA ASN A 869 16.57 36.88 -23.89
C ASN A 869 15.38 36.75 -22.94
N SER A 870 14.46 37.73 -22.92
CA SER A 870 13.23 37.63 -22.12
C SER A 870 13.52 37.42 -20.63
N VAL A 871 14.35 38.29 -20.06
CA VAL A 871 14.85 38.20 -18.68
C VAL A 871 14.45 39.41 -17.83
N GLU A 872 14.31 39.20 -16.52
CA GLU A 872 13.92 40.26 -15.58
C GLU A 872 14.82 40.28 -14.32
N ALA A 873 15.25 41.48 -13.92
CA ALA A 873 15.86 41.73 -12.61
C ALA A 873 15.06 42.77 -11.82
N SER A 874 14.80 42.50 -10.54
CA SER A 874 14.03 43.40 -9.66
C SER A 874 14.69 43.70 -8.32
N GLY A 875 15.78 43.02 -7.96
CA GLY A 875 16.53 43.31 -6.74
C GLY A 875 17.43 44.53 -6.89
N ASP A 876 17.56 45.31 -5.81
CA ASP A 876 18.48 46.45 -5.77
C ASP A 876 19.95 46.00 -5.89
N VAL A 877 20.78 46.81 -6.54
CA VAL A 877 22.20 46.52 -6.81
C VAL A 877 23.07 47.61 -6.20
N ARG A 878 23.98 47.23 -5.30
CA ARG A 878 24.90 48.15 -4.62
C ARG A 878 26.37 47.74 -4.76
N GLY A 879 27.16 48.56 -5.46
CA GLY A 879 28.59 48.36 -5.68
C GLY A 879 29.49 49.30 -4.88
N GLY A 880 30.72 48.86 -4.60
CA GLY A 880 31.78 49.68 -4.01
C GLY A 880 32.55 50.55 -5.00
N TYR A 881 33.77 50.96 -4.61
CA TYR A 881 34.64 51.84 -5.40
C TYR A 881 35.06 51.22 -6.74
N ASN A 882 35.14 52.05 -7.79
CA ASN A 882 35.56 51.66 -9.16
C ASN A 882 34.80 50.46 -9.76
N SER A 883 33.58 50.19 -9.31
CA SER A 883 32.78 49.05 -9.75
C SER A 883 31.91 49.39 -10.97
N PHE A 884 31.59 48.37 -11.78
CA PHE A 884 30.58 48.45 -12.84
C PHE A 884 29.26 47.91 -12.30
N VAL A 885 28.23 48.75 -12.21
CA VAL A 885 26.97 48.42 -11.54
C VAL A 885 25.81 48.58 -12.52
N GLY A 886 25.13 47.50 -12.84
CA GLY A 886 23.96 47.49 -13.71
C GLY A 886 22.71 46.96 -13.03
N GLY A 887 21.55 47.54 -13.32
CA GLY A 887 20.27 46.99 -12.83
C GLY A 887 19.97 45.61 -13.41
N LEU A 888 20.48 45.29 -14.61
CA LEU A 888 20.46 43.96 -15.20
C LEU A 888 21.86 43.33 -15.24
N VAL A 889 22.83 44.02 -15.88
CA VAL A 889 24.16 43.45 -16.16
C VAL A 889 25.29 44.40 -15.74
N GLY A 890 26.30 43.91 -15.03
CA GLY A 890 27.48 44.72 -14.68
C GLY A 890 28.32 45.06 -15.92
N THR A 891 28.78 44.05 -16.64
CA THR A 891 29.52 44.20 -17.91
C THR A 891 29.01 43.25 -18.97
N ASN A 892 28.84 43.75 -20.20
CA ASN A 892 28.28 43.01 -21.34
C ASN A 892 29.24 42.99 -22.54
N GLY A 893 29.60 41.82 -23.06
CA GLY A 893 30.17 41.59 -24.39
C GLY A 893 31.63 41.94 -24.59
N ARG A 894 32.45 41.84 -23.55
CA ARG A 894 33.82 42.35 -23.59
C ARG A 894 34.80 41.36 -24.21
N ASN A 895 34.60 40.05 -24.06
CA ASN A 895 35.49 39.05 -24.66
C ASN A 895 34.85 38.27 -25.81
N LEU A 896 33.54 38.06 -25.75
CA LEU A 896 32.76 37.38 -26.79
C LEU A 896 31.58 38.26 -27.21
N GLY A 897 31.07 38.03 -28.42
CA GLY A 897 29.82 38.62 -28.85
C GLY A 897 28.69 38.25 -27.88
N SER A 898 27.91 39.25 -27.46
CA SER A 898 26.76 39.06 -26.59
C SER A 898 25.59 39.91 -27.09
N SER A 899 24.38 39.39 -26.90
CA SER A 899 23.14 40.10 -27.15
C SER A 899 22.27 40.11 -25.90
N ILE A 900 21.74 41.28 -25.56
CA ILE A 900 20.66 41.44 -24.59
C ILE A 900 19.42 41.85 -25.37
N ASP A 901 18.40 41.00 -25.38
CA ASP A 901 17.13 41.26 -26.06
C ASP A 901 15.95 41.07 -25.09
N THR A 902 14.98 41.97 -25.15
CA THR A 902 13.72 41.85 -24.40
C THR A 902 13.98 41.68 -22.90
N ALA A 903 14.79 42.57 -22.32
CA ALA A 903 15.17 42.51 -20.91
C ALA A 903 14.59 43.66 -20.08
N THR A 904 14.28 43.40 -18.82
CA THR A 904 13.74 44.42 -17.89
C THR A 904 14.54 44.50 -16.59
N ALA A 905 14.98 45.70 -16.22
CA ALA A 905 15.58 46.00 -14.92
C ALA A 905 14.69 46.96 -14.10
N LYS A 906 14.26 46.51 -12.92
CA LYS A 906 13.38 47.24 -12.00
C LYS A 906 14.06 47.70 -10.72
N GLY A 907 15.14 47.02 -10.30
CA GLY A 907 15.86 47.31 -9.07
C GLY A 907 16.66 48.62 -9.15
N ASN A 908 16.82 49.30 -8.00
CA ASN A 908 17.63 50.51 -7.93
C ASN A 908 19.13 50.18 -7.98
N VAL A 909 19.91 51.11 -8.54
CA VAL A 909 21.34 50.96 -8.77
C VAL A 909 22.10 52.03 -8.00
N TRP A 910 23.06 51.62 -7.18
CA TRP A 910 23.97 52.52 -6.47
C TRP A 910 25.41 52.04 -6.52
N GLY A 911 26.35 52.91 -6.88
CA GLY A 911 27.79 52.63 -6.84
C GLY A 911 28.56 53.72 -6.09
N ASP A 912 29.72 53.39 -5.51
CA ASP A 912 30.51 54.35 -4.73
C ASP A 912 31.41 55.23 -5.63
N ARG A 913 32.48 55.83 -5.08
CA ARG A 913 33.42 56.67 -5.83
C ARG A 913 33.97 55.96 -7.07
N ASN A 914 34.03 56.70 -8.19
CA ASN A 914 34.50 56.27 -9.52
C ASN A 914 33.74 55.10 -10.15
N SER A 915 32.55 54.75 -9.64
CA SER A 915 31.77 53.66 -10.21
C SER A 915 31.14 54.04 -11.56
N VAL A 916 30.74 53.03 -12.33
CA VAL A 916 30.02 53.20 -13.60
C VAL A 916 28.67 52.49 -13.47
N ASN A 917 27.61 53.29 -13.37
CA ASN A 917 26.29 52.84 -12.96
C ASN A 917 25.29 53.02 -14.11
N GLY A 918 24.66 51.93 -14.53
CA GLY A 918 23.61 51.95 -15.55
C GLY A 918 22.32 51.33 -15.04
N GLY A 919 21.17 51.92 -15.37
CA GLY A 919 19.87 51.33 -14.99
C GLY A 919 19.63 49.96 -15.62
N LEU A 920 20.17 49.70 -16.81
CA LEU A 920 20.22 48.37 -17.42
C LEU A 920 21.62 47.76 -17.30
N VAL A 921 22.63 48.42 -17.88
CA VAL A 921 24.00 47.87 -18.00
C VAL A 921 25.05 48.85 -17.47
N GLY A 922 25.97 48.39 -16.62
CA GLY A 922 27.09 49.22 -16.16
C GLY A 922 28.02 49.59 -17.32
N GLN A 923 28.66 48.60 -17.94
CA GLN A 923 29.54 48.76 -19.11
C GLN A 923 29.09 47.87 -20.27
N ASN A 924 28.88 48.45 -21.45
CA ASN A 924 28.43 47.72 -22.65
C ASN A 924 29.49 47.71 -23.77
N HIS A 925 29.82 46.51 -24.24
CA HIS A 925 30.59 46.19 -25.45
C HIS A 925 29.81 45.29 -26.42
N GLY A 926 28.61 44.83 -26.04
CA GLY A 926 27.72 43.98 -26.84
C GLY A 926 26.50 44.71 -27.41
N GLN A 927 25.56 43.95 -27.94
CA GLN A 927 24.29 44.47 -28.45
C GLN A 927 23.24 44.53 -27.34
N ILE A 928 22.47 45.62 -27.31
CA ILE A 928 21.30 45.78 -26.44
C ILE A 928 20.09 46.17 -27.30
N LEU A 929 19.01 45.39 -27.21
CA LEU A 929 17.81 45.50 -28.01
C LEU A 929 16.56 45.42 -27.12
N ASN A 930 15.51 46.17 -27.48
CA ASN A 930 14.15 46.02 -26.93
C ASN A 930 14.07 45.96 -25.39
N SER A 931 14.92 46.70 -24.68
CA SER A 931 15.11 46.53 -23.23
C SER A 931 14.65 47.74 -22.43
N LEU A 932 14.32 47.51 -21.15
CA LEU A 932 13.68 48.50 -20.27
C LEU A 932 14.44 48.66 -18.95
N ALA A 933 14.76 49.90 -18.57
CA ALA A 933 15.31 50.27 -17.27
C ALA A 933 14.34 51.18 -16.51
N LEU A 934 13.90 50.73 -15.34
CA LEU A 934 12.89 51.40 -14.51
C LEU A 934 13.44 51.90 -13.16
N GLY A 935 14.52 51.30 -12.66
CA GLY A 935 15.07 51.62 -11.34
C GLY A 935 15.81 52.96 -11.27
N THR A 936 15.90 53.53 -10.08
CA THR A 936 16.68 54.75 -9.83
C THR A 936 18.18 54.45 -9.94
N VAL A 937 18.95 55.34 -10.56
CA VAL A 937 20.41 55.23 -10.70
C VAL A 937 21.10 56.36 -9.95
N GLY A 938 21.85 56.02 -8.90
CA GLY A 938 22.62 56.96 -8.10
C GLY A 938 24.08 56.55 -7.93
N GLY A 939 24.91 57.40 -7.31
CA GLY A 939 26.29 57.01 -7.00
C GLY A 939 27.09 58.01 -6.17
N GLY A 940 28.37 57.70 -5.95
CA GLY A 940 29.33 58.49 -5.18
C GLY A 940 30.13 59.52 -6.01
N TYR A 941 31.26 59.97 -5.48
CA TYR A 941 32.16 60.93 -6.14
C TYR A 941 32.64 60.42 -7.51
N TYR A 942 32.58 61.26 -8.55
CA TYR A 942 33.07 60.97 -9.91
C TYR A 942 32.41 59.74 -10.58
N ALA A 943 31.25 59.31 -10.10
CA ALA A 943 30.50 58.22 -10.71
C ALA A 943 29.94 58.63 -12.08
N LYS A 944 29.83 57.66 -12.99
CA LYS A 944 29.17 57.80 -14.30
C LYS A 944 27.78 57.17 -14.21
N LEU A 945 26.72 57.95 -14.39
CA LEU A 945 25.33 57.53 -14.19
C LEU A 945 24.57 57.55 -15.52
N GLY A 946 24.03 56.42 -15.96
CA GLY A 946 23.22 56.34 -17.18
C GLY A 946 21.88 55.64 -16.93
N GLY A 947 20.80 56.17 -17.49
CA GLY A 947 19.48 55.54 -17.34
C GLY A 947 19.40 54.15 -17.98
N LEU A 948 19.97 53.96 -19.18
CA LEU A 948 20.17 52.64 -19.77
C LEU A 948 21.57 52.10 -19.46
N VAL A 949 22.61 52.84 -19.86
CA VAL A 949 23.99 52.35 -19.84
C VAL A 949 24.94 53.33 -19.17
N GLY A 950 25.76 52.87 -18.22
CA GLY A 950 26.77 53.75 -17.59
C GLY A 950 27.87 54.17 -18.58
N LEU A 951 28.50 53.20 -19.24
CA LEU A 951 29.49 53.38 -20.30
C LEU A 951 29.15 52.52 -21.52
N ASN A 952 28.89 53.13 -22.67
CA ASN A 952 28.56 52.42 -23.90
C ASN A 952 29.73 52.46 -24.91
N MET A 953 30.13 51.30 -25.43
CA MET A 953 31.14 51.13 -26.48
C MET A 953 30.60 50.42 -27.72
N ALA A 954 29.31 50.05 -27.74
CA ALA A 954 28.71 49.25 -28.80
C ALA A 954 27.29 49.76 -29.17
N ASN A 955 26.44 48.88 -29.70
CA ASN A 955 25.11 49.25 -30.20
C ASN A 955 24.03 49.07 -29.13
N VAL A 956 23.25 50.14 -28.90
CA VAL A 956 22.03 50.10 -28.07
C VAL A 956 20.88 50.59 -28.93
N ARG A 957 19.82 49.79 -29.06
CA ARG A 957 18.70 50.12 -29.93
C ARG A 957 17.34 49.77 -29.34
N GLN A 958 16.33 50.56 -29.69
CA GLN A 958 14.92 50.31 -29.33
C GLN A 958 14.69 50.07 -27.82
N SER A 959 15.50 50.71 -26.97
CA SER A 959 15.48 50.50 -25.53
C SER A 959 15.06 51.77 -24.79
N VAL A 960 14.50 51.61 -23.59
CA VAL A 960 13.83 52.67 -22.84
C VAL A 960 14.36 52.77 -21.42
N ALA A 961 14.71 53.98 -20.99
CA ALA A 961 14.96 54.30 -19.59
C ALA A 961 13.86 55.22 -19.05
N SER A 962 13.39 54.96 -17.83
CA SER A 962 12.41 55.82 -17.16
C SER A 962 12.73 56.15 -15.70
N GLY A 963 13.67 55.41 -15.08
CA GLY A 963 14.06 55.62 -13.70
C GLY A 963 14.81 56.92 -13.44
N LYS A 964 14.71 57.43 -12.21
CA LYS A 964 15.36 58.68 -11.80
C LYS A 964 16.88 58.58 -11.85
N ILE A 965 17.54 59.61 -12.36
CA ILE A 965 18.98 59.80 -12.22
C ILE A 965 19.26 60.65 -10.97
N ASP A 966 19.67 60.01 -9.88
CA ASP A 966 19.85 60.63 -8.56
C ASP A 966 21.27 61.18 -8.39
N PHE A 967 21.59 62.21 -9.19
CA PHE A 967 22.90 62.85 -9.18
C PHE A 967 23.01 63.93 -8.09
N ASN A 968 24.24 64.24 -7.67
CA ASN A 968 24.55 65.33 -6.76
C ASN A 968 25.64 66.23 -7.36
N SER A 969 25.30 67.51 -7.56
CA SER A 969 26.17 68.50 -8.20
C SER A 969 27.50 68.74 -7.49
N ARG A 970 27.63 68.39 -6.21
CA ARG A 970 28.87 68.53 -5.42
C ARG A 970 29.84 67.35 -5.56
N LEU A 971 29.43 66.28 -6.24
CA LEU A 971 30.18 65.02 -6.30
C LEU A 971 30.97 64.84 -7.61
N GLY A 972 30.92 65.78 -8.56
CA GLY A 972 31.67 65.70 -9.82
C GLY A 972 31.24 64.54 -10.73
N GLN A 973 29.97 64.16 -10.69
CA GLN A 973 29.42 63.03 -11.44
C GLN A 973 29.17 63.38 -12.91
N THR A 974 29.28 62.38 -13.78
CA THR A 974 28.85 62.47 -15.19
C THR A 974 27.54 61.72 -15.34
N TYR A 975 26.47 62.35 -15.82
CA TYR A 975 25.14 61.75 -15.81
C TYR A 975 24.32 62.01 -17.08
N GLY A 976 23.51 61.03 -17.49
CA GLY A 976 22.58 61.18 -18.60
C GLY A 976 21.38 60.21 -18.54
N GLY A 977 20.26 60.64 -19.13
CA GLY A 977 18.97 59.95 -19.12
C GLY A 977 18.97 58.65 -19.91
N LEU A 978 19.82 58.54 -20.94
CA LEU A 978 20.10 57.28 -21.64
C LEU A 978 21.46 56.72 -21.22
N VAL A 979 22.50 57.55 -21.22
CA VAL A 979 23.88 57.08 -21.09
C VAL A 979 24.76 58.01 -20.27
N GLY A 980 25.61 57.46 -19.41
CA GLY A 980 26.60 58.26 -18.69
C GLY A 980 27.68 58.78 -19.65
N VAL A 981 28.39 57.86 -20.30
CA VAL A 981 29.39 58.17 -21.33
C VAL A 981 29.19 57.26 -22.55
N ASN A 982 29.08 57.85 -23.75
CA ASN A 982 28.87 57.12 -24.99
C ASN A 982 30.09 57.22 -25.93
N TYR A 983 30.60 56.08 -26.36
CA TYR A 983 31.54 55.92 -27.48
C TYR A 983 30.95 55.11 -28.64
N GLY A 984 29.80 54.45 -28.42
CA GLY A 984 29.13 53.60 -29.40
C GLY A 984 27.98 54.32 -30.11
N THR A 985 27.04 53.51 -30.61
CA THR A 985 25.85 53.98 -31.32
C THR A 985 24.61 53.67 -30.51
N MET A 986 23.79 54.69 -30.27
CA MET A 986 22.45 54.56 -29.69
C MET A 986 21.42 54.96 -30.75
N SER A 987 20.48 54.08 -31.10
CA SER A 987 19.45 54.38 -32.13
C SER A 987 18.04 54.02 -31.68
N TYR A 988 17.08 54.92 -31.87
CA TYR A 988 15.66 54.70 -31.54
C TYR A 988 15.43 54.36 -30.05
N ASN A 989 16.26 54.92 -29.16
CA ASN A 989 16.10 54.76 -27.72
C ASN A 989 15.29 55.91 -27.13
N SER A 990 14.61 55.70 -26.00
CA SER A 990 13.80 56.73 -25.35
C SER A 990 14.14 56.89 -23.87
N ALA A 991 14.31 58.14 -23.44
CA ALA A 991 14.30 58.50 -22.02
C ALA A 991 12.92 59.09 -21.71
N LEU A 992 12.20 58.48 -20.76
CA LEU A 992 10.84 58.85 -20.37
C LEU A 992 10.80 59.22 -18.88
N GLY A 993 9.71 59.84 -18.43
CA GLY A 993 9.47 60.11 -17.01
C GLY A 993 10.61 60.88 -16.32
N GLU A 994 11.12 60.34 -15.21
CA GLU A 994 12.20 60.94 -14.43
C GLU A 994 13.55 60.90 -15.17
N ALA A 995 13.78 59.91 -16.03
CA ALA A 995 15.01 59.84 -16.83
C ALA A 995 15.11 60.98 -17.87
N ALA A 996 13.96 61.52 -18.32
CA ALA A 996 13.90 62.61 -19.30
C ALA A 996 14.25 63.99 -18.71
N GLN A 997 14.38 64.10 -17.37
CA GLN A 997 14.66 65.36 -16.68
C GLN A 997 16.15 65.78 -16.73
N VAL A 998 17.01 64.95 -17.32
CA VAL A 998 18.44 65.21 -17.50
C VAL A 998 18.83 65.07 -18.97
N PRO A 999 20.00 65.60 -19.41
CA PRO A 999 20.47 65.41 -20.79
C PRO A 999 20.53 63.94 -21.18
N LEU A 1000 20.32 63.61 -22.46
CA LEU A 1000 20.32 62.22 -22.93
C LEU A 1000 21.66 61.51 -22.65
N ALA A 1001 22.78 62.23 -22.76
CA ALA A 1001 24.11 61.74 -22.45
C ALA A 1001 24.85 62.71 -21.52
N GLY A 1002 25.61 62.16 -20.57
CA GLY A 1002 26.55 62.96 -19.77
C GLY A 1002 27.75 63.42 -20.60
N LEU A 1003 28.37 62.49 -21.33
CA LEU A 1003 29.37 62.77 -22.37
C LEU A 1003 29.09 61.90 -23.59
N ASN A 1004 29.12 62.51 -24.77
CA ASN A 1004 28.92 61.79 -26.03
C ASN A 1004 30.12 61.98 -26.97
N TYR A 1005 30.82 60.89 -27.24
CA TYR A 1005 31.90 60.75 -28.24
C TYR A 1005 31.49 59.86 -29.42
N GLY A 1006 30.27 59.32 -29.40
CA GLY A 1006 29.70 58.49 -30.45
C GLY A 1006 28.43 59.11 -31.05
N GLU A 1007 27.52 58.25 -31.49
CA GLU A 1007 26.27 58.67 -32.14
C GLU A 1007 25.04 58.37 -31.27
N ILE A 1008 24.14 59.33 -31.16
CA ILE A 1008 22.80 59.15 -30.59
C ILE A 1008 21.81 59.62 -31.67
N LYS A 1009 21.01 58.68 -32.20
CA LYS A 1009 20.10 58.85 -33.35
C LYS A 1009 18.65 58.54 -32.99
#